data_AF-A0A818RUZ8-F1
#
_entry.id   AF-A0A818RUZ8-F1
#
_cell.length_a   1.000
_cell.length_b   1.000
_cell.length_c   1.000
_cell.angle_alpha   90.00
_cell.angle_beta   90.00
_cell.angle_gamma   90.00
#
_symmetry.space_group_name_H-M   'P 1'
#
loop_
_entity.id
_entity.type
_entity.pdbx_description
1 polymer ?
#
loop_
_entity_poly.entity_id
_entity_poly.type
_entity_poly.pdbx_seq_one_letter_code
_entity_poly.pdbx_strand_id
1 'polypeptide(L)'
;MHTFISLGKPVHTVQLLLAERMYKLRDVPQNFEFYGPPHPEDPQGPTLWTRPYFDCGRSDKWIISAVSPIVDIYPRHTEYRHLQSMRNLAVAVTHIDFLMTDINQCIEVGPTSAQTNDPQSKQPNLFAGTDKCKPTTRCEPLFGFGFRRGGYQCLCQPGFRYPPYQDGPFQGYIIEKATKEEYEKNFDCLKVELYLQVPQNFYQSNIEVFASRTRRSIDYNGNMSNESIYYDLSKDPILPPLIESIPKVNPIAAIESPTSSFLKSSINHFASFSGKLVTGFNNDKSEDYMKKSRTKRYAYERPTRVASIMQLYDRLNRDPQLCEFMTEDELTMPGDVLNDVDIQFESQARLALTLSHFLSSFYQIVNPAEDFPLRKAELDLTDEQLIGEVLAAAGGDYKVVGVGIFFDRGKFRNYRFPYFGPYAYRSEKDISRKYTVVDWAGLPDGYENEIWFRTLKARWATNADRSELTEHWLKLFIRSDYVGNALVHHESGFPLYSYTPELKHGQWFPPTFQCSRNYTLPRQWIVTYAVPFFGLDALGINLEFKGVVRVDAYLNYLDINQCSMPHYVPNAFKGSDRCDYQSTVCEPVFGRGFLLGKYKCRCRPGYEYPFIDYNDFFNGDAMDTQWEILMSNNSLMSRFHQLKCRIAIASSIKPLNFILLLFTTSFAMLISR
;
A
#
# COMPACT_ATOMS: atom_id res chain seq x y z
N MET A 1 8.56 18.90 -35.12
CA MET A 1 7.11 18.73 -34.93
C MET A 1 6.73 17.33 -35.39
N HIS A 2 6.74 16.34 -34.51
CA HIS A 2 6.21 15.01 -34.82
C HIS A 2 4.70 15.03 -34.59
N THR A 3 3.95 14.77 -35.65
CA THR A 3 2.52 14.50 -35.62
C THR A 3 2.26 13.30 -34.71
N PHE A 4 1.57 13.54 -33.59
CA PHE A 4 1.10 12.51 -32.68
C PHE A 4 -0.03 11.71 -33.36
N ILE A 5 0.34 10.73 -34.18
CA ILE A 5 -0.61 9.75 -34.74
C ILE A 5 -0.83 8.66 -33.68
N SER A 6 -2.07 8.52 -33.22
CA SER A 6 -2.52 7.67 -32.11
C SER A 6 -2.68 6.20 -32.50
N LEU A 7 -1.63 5.56 -33.04
CA LEU A 7 -1.66 4.12 -33.31
C LEU A 7 -1.20 3.38 -32.04
N GLY A 8 -2.15 2.71 -31.35
CA GLY A 8 -1.86 1.76 -30.27
C GLY A 8 -2.13 2.24 -28.83
N LYS A 9 -2.89 3.31 -28.60
CA LYS A 9 -3.21 3.78 -27.24
C LYS A 9 -4.49 3.13 -26.69
N PRO A 10 -4.53 2.78 -25.39
CA PRO A 10 -5.71 2.18 -24.78
C PRO A 10 -6.89 3.16 -24.75
N VAL A 11 -8.03 2.73 -25.27
CA VAL A 11 -9.29 3.48 -25.23
C VAL A 11 -10.06 3.11 -23.97
N HIS A 12 -10.52 4.10 -23.23
CA HIS A 12 -11.38 3.95 -22.05
C HIS A 12 -12.80 4.37 -22.42
N THR A 13 -13.80 3.65 -21.92
CA THR A 13 -15.22 3.94 -22.22
C THR A 13 -15.90 4.42 -20.94
N VAL A 14 -16.45 5.63 -20.94
CA VAL A 14 -17.24 6.14 -19.83
C VAL A 14 -18.71 5.92 -20.14
N GLN A 15 -19.42 5.31 -19.20
CA GLN A 15 -20.87 5.29 -19.21
C GLN A 15 -21.38 6.29 -18.16
N LEU A 16 -22.01 7.37 -18.60
CA LEU A 16 -22.62 8.33 -17.69
C LEU A 16 -24.07 7.91 -17.41
N LEU A 17 -24.35 7.62 -16.14
CA LEU A 17 -25.69 7.33 -15.62
C LEU A 17 -26.11 8.49 -14.70
N LEU A 18 -26.63 9.55 -15.31
CA LEU A 18 -27.19 10.68 -14.58
C LEU A 18 -28.61 10.34 -14.11
N ALA A 19 -28.93 10.67 -12.86
CA ALA A 19 -30.31 10.62 -12.37
C ALA A 19 -31.10 11.80 -12.96
N GLU A 20 -32.21 11.53 -13.64
CA GLU A 20 -33.10 12.58 -14.16
C GLU A 20 -34.12 13.04 -13.10
N ARG A 21 -34.43 12.16 -12.14
CA ARG A 21 -35.25 12.42 -10.94
C ARG A 21 -34.75 11.55 -9.78
N MET A 22 -35.08 11.93 -8.54
CA MET A 22 -34.93 11.01 -7.39
C MET A 22 -35.54 9.65 -7.76
N TYR A 23 -34.73 8.59 -7.68
CA TYR A 23 -35.10 7.20 -8.00
C TYR A 23 -35.30 6.83 -9.48
N LYS A 24 -34.98 7.71 -10.45
CA LYS A 24 -35.00 7.34 -11.88
C LYS A 24 -33.73 7.79 -12.60
N LEU A 25 -32.88 6.81 -12.94
CA LEU A 25 -31.75 6.98 -13.85
C LEU A 25 -32.26 7.35 -15.24
N ARG A 26 -31.49 8.14 -16.00
CA ARG A 26 -31.77 8.44 -17.41
C ARG A 26 -31.98 7.15 -18.19
N ASP A 27 -33.06 7.06 -18.96
CA ASP A 27 -33.45 5.84 -19.69
C ASP A 27 -32.44 5.44 -20.80
N VAL A 28 -31.55 6.35 -21.22
CA VAL A 28 -30.47 6.08 -22.19
C VAL A 28 -29.10 6.49 -21.61
N PRO A 29 -28.20 5.52 -21.33
CA PRO A 29 -26.84 5.84 -20.93
C PRO A 29 -26.09 6.56 -22.05
N GLN A 30 -25.32 7.59 -21.70
CA GLN A 30 -24.42 8.23 -22.65
C GLN A 30 -23.04 7.57 -22.54
N ASN A 31 -22.58 6.99 -23.65
CA ASN A 31 -21.27 6.38 -23.74
C ASN A 31 -20.30 7.35 -24.43
N PHE A 32 -19.15 7.57 -23.80
CA PHE A 32 -18.06 8.39 -24.35
C PHE A 32 -16.77 7.57 -24.35
N GLU A 33 -15.98 7.66 -25.41
CA GLU A 33 -14.66 7.04 -25.48
C GLU A 33 -13.59 8.11 -25.30
N PHE A 34 -12.62 7.88 -24.42
CA PHE A 34 -11.50 8.80 -24.19
C PHE A 34 -10.20 8.04 -23.90
N TYR A 35 -9.05 8.71 -24.07
CA TYR A 35 -7.76 8.16 -23.69
C TYR A 35 -7.45 8.52 -22.24
N GLY A 36 -7.59 7.53 -21.34
CA GLY A 36 -7.17 7.61 -19.94
C GLY A 36 -5.72 7.13 -19.72
N PRO A 37 -5.22 7.21 -18.48
CA PRO A 37 -3.89 6.72 -18.15
C PRO A 37 -3.74 5.22 -18.45
N PRO A 38 -2.51 4.76 -18.72
CA PRO A 38 -2.24 3.36 -19.00
C PRO A 38 -2.52 2.49 -17.77
N HIS A 39 -3.09 1.31 -18.00
CA HIS A 39 -3.09 0.21 -17.04
C HIS A 39 -1.64 -0.29 -16.88
N PRO A 40 -1.28 -0.95 -15.76
CA PRO A 40 0.02 -1.65 -15.62
C PRO A 40 0.32 -2.73 -16.69
N GLU A 41 -0.57 -3.01 -17.63
CA GLU A 41 -0.35 -3.95 -18.73
C GLU A 41 -0.16 -3.23 -20.08
N ASP A 42 -0.31 -1.91 -20.11
CA ASP A 42 -0.17 -1.16 -21.34
C ASP A 42 1.27 -0.75 -21.59
N PRO A 43 1.68 -0.64 -22.87
CA PRO A 43 2.87 0.12 -23.20
C PRO A 43 2.73 1.53 -22.62
N GLN A 44 3.76 1.99 -21.90
CA GLN A 44 3.74 3.28 -21.22
C GLN A 44 3.27 4.39 -22.18
N GLY A 45 2.08 4.90 -21.89
CA GLY A 45 1.37 5.94 -22.64
C GLY A 45 1.92 7.34 -22.37
N PRO A 46 1.30 8.40 -22.96
CA PRO A 46 1.95 9.58 -23.57
C PRO A 46 2.71 10.54 -22.64
N THR A 47 2.87 10.21 -21.37
CA THR A 47 3.64 11.00 -20.42
C THR A 47 5.10 11.02 -20.87
N LEU A 48 5.57 12.18 -21.31
CA LEU A 48 6.95 12.40 -21.66
C LEU A 48 7.73 12.82 -20.41
N TRP A 49 8.80 12.10 -20.12
CA TRP A 49 9.73 12.45 -19.05
C TRP A 49 10.83 13.35 -19.61
N THR A 50 11.08 14.48 -18.93
CA THR A 50 12.24 15.34 -19.26
C THR A 50 13.53 14.72 -18.75
N ARG A 51 14.67 15.14 -19.31
CA ARG A 51 15.96 14.92 -18.64
C ARG A 51 15.98 15.71 -17.32
N PRO A 52 16.69 15.26 -16.27
CA PRO A 52 16.87 16.04 -15.06
C PRO A 52 17.50 17.39 -15.36
N TYR A 53 16.96 18.48 -14.81
CA TYR A 53 17.50 19.82 -14.95
C TYR A 53 17.37 20.61 -13.64
N PHE A 54 18.22 21.63 -13.48
CA PHE A 54 18.18 22.51 -12.33
C PHE A 54 17.32 23.74 -12.65
N ASP A 55 16.32 24.00 -11.81
CA ASP A 55 15.33 25.07 -12.01
C ASP A 55 15.76 26.37 -11.30
N CYS A 56 16.63 27.13 -11.96
CA CYS A 56 17.17 28.39 -11.45
C CYS A 56 16.09 29.48 -11.30
N GLY A 57 16.06 30.15 -10.14
CA GLY A 57 15.26 31.35 -9.89
C GLY A 57 13.79 31.07 -9.55
N ARG A 58 13.42 29.79 -9.41
CA ARG A 58 12.09 29.35 -8.96
C ARG A 58 12.22 28.40 -7.77
N SER A 59 12.47 27.11 -8.04
CA SER A 59 12.62 26.11 -6.98
C SER A 59 14.06 25.95 -6.49
N ASP A 60 15.05 26.39 -7.28
CA ASP A 60 16.50 26.24 -7.01
C ASP A 60 16.88 24.79 -6.63
N LYS A 61 16.22 23.84 -7.30
CA LYS A 61 16.38 22.40 -7.09
C LYS A 61 16.56 21.65 -8.40
N TRP A 62 17.15 20.46 -8.30
CA TRP A 62 17.14 19.49 -9.39
C TRP A 62 15.76 18.86 -9.49
N ILE A 63 15.16 18.93 -10.67
CA ILE A 63 13.83 18.41 -10.92
C ILE A 63 13.80 17.55 -12.17
N ILE A 64 12.89 16.57 -12.16
CA ILE A 64 12.45 15.84 -13.34
C ILE A 64 10.98 16.15 -13.56
N SER A 65 10.57 16.32 -14.82
CA SER A 65 9.20 16.71 -15.15
C SER A 65 8.51 15.60 -15.93
N ALA A 66 7.29 15.26 -15.51
CA ALA A 66 6.37 14.42 -16.25
C ALA A 66 5.36 15.31 -16.99
N VAL A 67 5.24 15.10 -18.30
CA VAL A 67 4.53 15.98 -19.22
C VAL A 67 3.44 15.18 -19.92
N SER A 68 2.17 15.46 -19.63
CA SER A 68 1.01 14.75 -20.19
C SER A 68 0.13 15.67 -21.04
N PRO A 69 -0.32 15.25 -22.24
CA PRO A 69 -1.21 16.07 -23.06
C PRO A 69 -2.64 16.09 -22.50
N ILE A 70 -3.27 17.27 -22.54
CA ILE A 70 -4.71 17.46 -22.30
C ILE A 70 -5.40 17.41 -23.66
N VAL A 71 -6.32 16.45 -23.81
CA VAL A 71 -7.03 16.17 -25.06
C VAL A 71 -8.50 16.58 -24.92
N ASP A 72 -9.04 17.23 -25.95
CA ASP A 72 -10.47 17.54 -26.04
C ASP A 72 -11.02 16.99 -27.36
N ILE A 73 -12.25 16.48 -27.30
CA ILE A 73 -13.00 15.91 -28.43
C ILE A 73 -13.77 17.02 -29.17
N TYR A 74 -13.97 18.19 -28.53
CA TYR A 74 -14.75 19.29 -29.07
C TYR A 74 -13.93 20.58 -29.24
N PRO A 75 -14.08 21.28 -30.38
CA PRO A 75 -14.21 22.73 -30.29
C PRO A 75 -15.57 22.96 -29.64
N ARG A 76 -15.62 23.35 -28.35
CA ARG A 76 -16.83 23.51 -27.51
C ARG A 76 -17.98 24.36 -28.10
N HIS A 77 -17.85 24.87 -29.33
CA HIS A 77 -18.74 25.84 -29.98
C HIS A 77 -19.09 25.49 -31.44
N THR A 78 -18.95 24.23 -31.89
CA THR A 78 -19.36 23.83 -33.26
C THR A 78 -20.57 22.90 -33.28
N GLU A 79 -21.58 23.22 -34.08
CA GLU A 79 -22.79 22.40 -34.28
C GLU A 79 -22.53 21.11 -35.10
N TYR A 80 -21.33 20.96 -35.68
CA TYR A 80 -20.97 19.84 -36.54
C TYR A 80 -20.46 18.63 -35.75
N ARG A 81 -21.38 17.73 -35.36
CA ARG A 81 -21.07 16.50 -34.59
C ARG A 81 -20.34 15.40 -35.38
N HIS A 82 -20.26 15.48 -36.70
CA HIS A 82 -19.67 14.43 -37.55
C HIS A 82 -18.17 14.63 -37.87
N LEU A 83 -17.55 15.71 -37.38
CA LEU A 83 -16.12 16.04 -37.54
C LEU A 83 -15.35 15.94 -36.21
N GLN A 84 -15.79 15.08 -35.30
CA GLN A 84 -15.17 14.88 -33.99
C GLN A 84 -13.83 14.17 -34.14
N SER A 85 -12.75 14.93 -33.96
CA SER A 85 -11.38 14.40 -33.90
C SER A 85 -10.73 14.95 -32.65
N MET A 86 -10.06 14.08 -31.90
CA MET A 86 -9.33 14.43 -30.69
C MET A 86 -8.19 15.39 -31.01
N ARG A 87 -8.15 16.54 -30.32
CA ARG A 87 -7.09 17.54 -30.45
C ARG A 87 -6.38 17.75 -29.13
N ASN A 88 -5.06 17.88 -29.18
CA ASN A 88 -4.27 18.33 -28.04
C ASN A 88 -4.55 19.81 -27.80
N LEU A 89 -5.11 20.16 -26.65
CA LEU A 89 -5.39 21.55 -26.25
C LEU A 89 -4.27 22.16 -25.42
N ALA A 90 -3.78 21.38 -24.46
CA ALA A 90 -2.85 21.86 -23.45
C ALA A 90 -1.97 20.71 -22.97
N VAL A 91 -1.10 21.00 -22.01
CA VAL A 91 -0.18 20.04 -21.42
C VAL A 91 -0.19 20.24 -19.91
N ALA A 92 -0.37 19.15 -19.17
CA ALA A 92 -0.18 19.10 -17.73
C ALA A 92 1.28 18.73 -17.44
N VAL A 93 1.94 19.51 -16.59
CA VAL A 93 3.33 19.28 -16.18
C VAL A 93 3.37 19.10 -14.67
N THR A 94 3.93 17.97 -14.23
CA THR A 94 4.21 17.71 -12.83
C THR A 94 5.72 17.68 -12.61
N HIS A 95 6.21 18.50 -11.69
CA HIS A 95 7.62 18.53 -11.31
C HIS A 95 7.84 17.62 -10.10
N ILE A 96 8.89 16.81 -10.16
CA ILE A 96 9.27 15.85 -9.12
C ILE A 96 10.68 16.20 -8.68
N ASP A 97 10.90 16.21 -7.36
CA ASP A 97 12.22 16.41 -6.78
C ASP A 97 13.14 15.25 -7.19
N PHE A 98 14.20 15.56 -7.94
CA PHE A 98 15.11 14.56 -8.47
C PHE A 98 15.84 13.80 -7.36
N LEU A 99 16.06 14.41 -6.20
CA LEU A 99 16.77 13.78 -5.09
C LEU A 99 15.99 12.63 -4.46
N MET A 100 14.68 12.58 -4.67
CA MET A 100 13.82 11.49 -4.22
C MET A 100 13.82 10.29 -5.17
N THR A 101 14.49 10.39 -6.33
CA THR A 101 14.56 9.27 -7.29
C THR A 101 15.64 8.27 -6.90
N ASP A 102 15.31 6.98 -6.93
CA ASP A 102 16.25 5.92 -6.59
C ASP A 102 17.23 5.62 -7.72
N ILE A 103 18.42 5.13 -7.36
CA ILE A 103 19.41 4.60 -8.31
C ILE A 103 19.50 3.07 -8.19
N ASN A 104 19.63 2.37 -9.32
CA ASN A 104 19.86 0.93 -9.33
C ASN A 104 21.34 0.62 -9.58
N GLN A 105 22.06 0.19 -8.55
CA GLN A 105 23.50 -0.13 -8.66
C GLN A 105 23.79 -1.56 -9.10
N CYS A 106 22.81 -2.45 -9.03
CA CYS A 106 23.01 -3.87 -9.31
C CYS A 106 23.15 -4.13 -10.82
N ILE A 107 24.03 -5.06 -11.19
CA ILE A 107 24.07 -5.59 -12.56
C ILE A 107 22.79 -6.36 -12.83
N GLU A 108 22.13 -6.01 -13.91
CA GLU A 108 21.02 -6.76 -14.46
C GLU A 108 21.51 -8.11 -15.04
N VAL A 109 21.72 -9.12 -14.19
CA VAL A 109 22.07 -10.47 -14.61
C VAL A 109 20.80 -11.30 -14.87
N GLY A 110 20.41 -11.46 -16.14
CA GLY A 110 19.26 -12.28 -16.56
C GLY A 110 19.08 -12.27 -18.09
N PRO A 111 18.39 -13.27 -18.69
CA PRO A 111 18.26 -13.47 -20.14
C PRO A 111 17.31 -12.47 -20.83
N THR A 112 17.20 -11.26 -20.31
CA THR A 112 16.21 -10.25 -20.70
C THR A 112 16.73 -9.22 -21.71
N SER A 113 17.97 -9.33 -22.18
CA SER A 113 18.35 -8.64 -23.43
C SER A 113 17.79 -9.35 -24.68
N ALA A 114 17.22 -10.56 -24.54
CA ALA A 114 16.78 -11.38 -25.67
C ALA A 114 15.30 -11.83 -25.63
N GLN A 115 14.56 -11.65 -24.53
CA GLN A 115 13.18 -12.19 -24.41
C GLN A 115 12.17 -11.27 -23.69
N THR A 116 12.40 -9.97 -23.64
CA THR A 116 11.34 -8.99 -23.38
C THR A 116 11.18 -8.12 -24.60
N ASN A 117 10.01 -8.20 -25.25
CA ASN A 117 9.59 -7.26 -26.29
C ASN A 117 9.29 -5.86 -25.73
N ASP A 118 9.67 -5.59 -24.47
CA ASP A 118 9.54 -4.31 -23.80
C ASP A 118 10.70 -3.37 -24.22
N PRO A 119 10.40 -2.27 -24.93
CA PRO A 119 11.40 -1.28 -25.34
C PRO A 119 12.11 -0.58 -24.17
N GLN A 120 11.66 -0.73 -22.92
CA GLN A 120 12.32 -0.15 -21.74
C GLN A 120 13.43 -1.01 -21.14
N SER A 121 13.40 -2.33 -21.33
CA SER A 121 14.49 -3.24 -20.91
C SER A 121 15.82 -3.00 -21.64
N LYS A 122 15.82 -2.11 -22.66
CA LYS A 122 16.99 -1.64 -23.41
C LYS A 122 17.53 -0.29 -22.93
N GLN A 123 16.97 0.34 -21.90
CA GLN A 123 17.50 1.61 -21.40
C GLN A 123 18.81 1.36 -20.63
N PRO A 124 19.92 2.00 -21.00
CA PRO A 124 21.20 1.79 -20.34
C PRO A 124 21.15 2.38 -18.92
N ASN A 125 21.25 1.52 -17.90
CA ASN A 125 21.43 1.95 -16.53
C ASN A 125 22.91 2.31 -16.29
N LEU A 126 23.20 3.62 -16.15
CA LEU A 126 24.55 4.12 -15.91
C LEU A 126 25.17 3.61 -14.59
N PHE A 127 24.34 3.29 -13.60
CA PHE A 127 24.79 2.86 -12.27
C PHE A 127 24.96 1.34 -12.15
N ALA A 128 24.58 0.56 -13.17
CA ALA A 128 24.68 -0.90 -13.13
C ALA A 128 26.14 -1.36 -12.93
N GLY A 129 26.35 -2.26 -11.96
CA GLY A 129 27.68 -2.80 -11.64
C GLY A 129 28.57 -1.88 -10.82
N THR A 130 27.98 -0.85 -10.22
CA THR A 130 28.66 -0.04 -9.21
C THR A 130 28.47 -0.58 -7.80
N ASP A 131 27.74 -1.69 -7.64
CA ASP A 131 27.60 -2.37 -6.36
C ASP A 131 28.92 -2.98 -5.89
N LYS A 132 29.14 -2.98 -4.57
CA LYS A 132 30.31 -3.57 -3.92
C LYS A 132 30.01 -4.96 -3.36
N CYS A 133 29.02 -5.67 -3.88
CA CYS A 133 28.72 -7.02 -3.42
C CYS A 133 29.91 -7.97 -3.69
N LYS A 134 30.19 -8.88 -2.75
CA LYS A 134 31.24 -9.90 -2.88
C LYS A 134 30.82 -11.00 -3.88
N PRO A 135 31.77 -11.77 -4.45
CA PRO A 135 31.44 -12.90 -5.33
C PRO A 135 30.58 -13.98 -4.68
N THR A 136 30.62 -14.12 -3.35
CA THR A 136 29.78 -15.04 -2.57
C THR A 136 28.34 -14.52 -2.35
N THR A 137 28.07 -13.28 -2.77
CA THR A 137 26.79 -12.58 -2.60
C THR A 137 26.18 -12.17 -3.95
N ARG A 138 24.89 -11.83 -3.96
CA ARG A 138 24.13 -11.31 -5.10
C ARG A 138 23.49 -9.97 -4.71
N CYS A 139 23.47 -9.01 -5.63
CA CYS A 139 22.91 -7.68 -5.41
C CYS A 139 21.39 -7.64 -5.65
N GLU A 140 20.66 -6.99 -4.76
CA GLU A 140 19.25 -6.61 -4.95
C GLU A 140 19.05 -5.10 -4.66
N PRO A 141 18.39 -4.33 -5.55
CA PRO A 141 18.17 -2.91 -5.33
C PRO A 141 17.11 -2.65 -4.25
N LEU A 142 17.29 -1.56 -3.50
CA LEU A 142 16.31 -1.03 -2.54
C LEU A 142 15.59 0.17 -3.16
N PHE A 143 14.28 0.28 -2.92
CA PHE A 143 13.46 1.43 -3.35
C PHE A 143 13.19 2.37 -2.17
N GLY A 144 12.94 3.65 -2.44
CA GLY A 144 12.75 4.71 -1.44
C GLY A 144 14.04 5.15 -0.75
N PHE A 145 15.20 4.80 -1.31
CA PHE A 145 16.50 5.18 -0.76
C PHE A 145 16.94 6.59 -1.19
N GLY A 146 16.38 7.11 -2.27
CA GLY A 146 16.70 8.40 -2.89
C GLY A 146 17.97 8.36 -3.74
N PHE A 147 18.36 9.53 -4.27
CA PHE A 147 19.45 9.67 -5.23
C PHE A 147 20.82 9.65 -4.53
N ARG A 148 21.23 8.47 -4.03
CA ARG A 148 22.51 8.26 -3.32
C ARG A 148 22.99 6.81 -3.42
N ARG A 149 24.31 6.61 -3.29
CA ARG A 149 24.93 5.26 -3.28
C ARG A 149 24.57 4.49 -2.01
N GLY A 150 24.50 3.17 -2.14
CA GLY A 150 24.17 2.24 -1.07
C GLY A 150 22.71 1.78 -1.06
N GLY A 151 21.91 2.16 -2.07
CA GLY A 151 20.52 1.75 -2.25
C GLY A 151 20.37 0.31 -2.77
N TYR A 152 21.12 -0.62 -2.19
CA TYR A 152 21.08 -2.05 -2.52
C TYR A 152 21.37 -2.87 -1.28
N GLN A 153 21.06 -4.16 -1.35
CA GLN A 153 21.42 -5.15 -0.34
C GLN A 153 22.08 -6.36 -1.03
N CYS A 154 23.08 -6.95 -0.38
CA CYS A 154 23.78 -8.13 -0.86
C CYS A 154 23.27 -9.37 -0.12
N LEU A 155 22.57 -10.25 -0.83
CA LEU A 155 22.13 -11.55 -0.32
C LEU A 155 23.18 -12.63 -0.56
N CYS A 156 23.25 -13.67 0.26
CA CYS A 156 24.08 -14.83 -0.06
C CYS A 156 23.59 -15.56 -1.32
N GLN A 157 24.52 -16.04 -2.15
CA GLN A 157 24.18 -16.88 -3.30
C GLN A 157 23.75 -18.29 -2.86
N PRO A 158 22.97 -19.03 -3.68
CA PRO A 158 22.67 -20.43 -3.43
C PRO A 158 23.92 -21.26 -3.13
N GLY A 159 23.86 -22.09 -2.10
CA GLY A 159 25.03 -22.86 -1.61
C GLY A 159 25.93 -22.09 -0.62
N PHE A 160 25.59 -20.84 -0.30
CA PHE A 160 26.23 -20.06 0.75
C PHE A 160 25.22 -19.62 1.82
N ARG A 161 25.71 -19.36 3.03
CA ARG A 161 24.94 -18.91 4.19
C ARG A 161 25.59 -17.71 4.86
N TYR A 162 24.79 -16.92 5.57
CA TYR A 162 25.31 -15.81 6.37
C TYR A 162 26.18 -16.34 7.52
N PRO A 163 27.26 -15.62 7.88
CA PRO A 163 28.00 -15.88 9.10
C PRO A 163 27.09 -15.81 10.34
N PRO A 164 27.35 -16.57 11.42
CA PRO A 164 26.47 -16.61 12.60
C PRO A 164 26.26 -15.27 13.31
N TYR A 165 27.18 -14.32 13.13
CA TYR A 165 27.12 -12.98 13.70
C TYR A 165 26.38 -11.96 12.84
N GLN A 166 26.07 -12.30 11.58
CA GLN A 166 25.36 -11.42 10.64
C GLN A 166 23.87 -11.76 10.66
N ASP A 167 23.02 -10.77 10.90
CA ASP A 167 21.58 -10.91 10.81
C ASP A 167 21.07 -10.34 9.48
N GLY A 168 20.63 -11.24 8.59
CA GLY A 168 20.08 -10.88 7.29
C GLY A 168 21.10 -10.36 6.26
N PRO A 169 20.62 -9.78 5.14
CA PRO A 169 21.46 -9.27 4.06
C PRO A 169 22.46 -8.22 4.50
N PHE A 170 23.60 -8.18 3.82
CA PHE A 170 24.55 -7.08 3.98
C PHE A 170 23.99 -5.82 3.31
N GLN A 171 23.81 -4.75 4.07
CA GLN A 171 23.24 -3.51 3.57
C GLN A 171 24.27 -2.71 2.76
N GLY A 172 23.92 -2.31 1.54
CA GLY A 172 24.80 -1.59 0.63
C GLY A 172 25.34 -0.30 1.23
N TYR A 173 24.51 0.46 1.95
CA TYR A 173 24.97 1.70 2.60
C TYR A 173 26.09 1.47 3.65
N ILE A 174 26.14 0.30 4.28
CA ILE A 174 27.22 -0.07 5.21
C ILE A 174 28.47 -0.42 4.42
N ILE A 175 28.31 -1.22 3.36
CA ILE A 175 29.41 -1.63 2.48
C ILE A 175 30.05 -0.40 1.81
N GLU A 176 29.25 0.59 1.40
CA GLU A 176 29.73 1.82 0.78
C GLU A 176 30.54 2.70 1.73
N LYS A 177 30.20 2.69 3.03
CA LYS A 177 30.89 3.44 4.10
C LYS A 177 32.08 2.69 4.70
N ALA A 178 32.17 1.37 4.51
CA ALA A 178 33.21 0.54 5.09
C ALA A 178 34.61 0.96 4.62
N THR A 179 35.58 0.86 5.53
CA THR A 179 37.00 1.02 5.16
C THR A 179 37.45 -0.15 4.27
N LYS A 180 38.56 0.03 3.56
CA LYS A 180 39.11 -1.02 2.69
C LYS A 180 39.42 -2.31 3.48
N GLU A 181 39.95 -2.18 4.69
CA GLU A 181 40.27 -3.33 5.55
C GLU A 181 39.03 -4.07 6.05
N GLU A 182 38.00 -3.34 6.46
CA GLU A 182 36.71 -3.93 6.86
C GLU A 182 36.05 -4.64 5.68
N TYR A 183 36.08 -4.01 4.50
CA TYR A 183 35.52 -4.60 3.29
C TYR A 183 36.24 -5.89 2.90
N GLU A 184 37.56 -5.96 3.00
CA GLU A 184 38.34 -7.16 2.64
C GLU A 184 38.11 -8.34 3.59
N LYS A 185 37.84 -8.08 4.89
CA LYS A 185 37.67 -9.13 5.91
C LYS A 185 36.22 -9.56 6.13
N ASN A 186 35.26 -8.71 5.83
CA ASN A 186 33.84 -8.93 6.11
C ASN A 186 33.01 -9.02 4.80
N PHE A 187 31.68 -9.17 4.96
CA PHE A 187 30.69 -9.22 3.87
C PHE A 187 30.75 -10.46 2.96
N ASP A 188 31.54 -11.47 3.33
CA ASP A 188 31.57 -12.76 2.65
C ASP A 188 30.59 -13.77 3.27
N CYS A 189 29.91 -14.55 2.42
CA CYS A 189 29.08 -15.66 2.85
C CYS A 189 29.90 -16.96 2.98
N LEU A 190 29.50 -17.82 3.93
CA LEU A 190 30.14 -19.11 4.19
C LEU A 190 29.54 -20.19 3.30
N LYS A 191 30.36 -21.10 2.75
CA LYS A 191 29.87 -22.20 1.91
C LYS A 191 29.15 -23.26 2.74
N VAL A 192 28.04 -23.78 2.21
CA VAL A 192 27.32 -24.95 2.75
C VAL A 192 27.98 -26.22 2.22
N GLU A 193 28.37 -27.15 3.10
CA GLU A 193 29.16 -28.33 2.73
C GLU A 193 28.31 -29.56 2.38
N LEU A 194 27.18 -29.75 3.06
CA LEU A 194 26.28 -30.88 2.88
C LEU A 194 24.96 -30.40 2.29
N TYR A 195 24.30 -31.23 1.51
CA TYR A 195 23.00 -30.87 0.93
C TYR A 195 22.05 -32.04 1.00
N LEU A 196 20.78 -31.78 1.29
CA LEU A 196 19.74 -32.77 1.13
C LEU A 196 19.40 -32.86 -0.36
N GLN A 197 19.52 -34.05 -0.92
CA GLN A 197 19.09 -34.29 -2.28
C GLN A 197 17.56 -34.35 -2.31
N VAL A 198 16.97 -33.45 -3.09
CA VAL A 198 15.54 -33.46 -3.36
C VAL A 198 15.24 -34.66 -4.27
N PRO A 199 14.32 -35.58 -3.91
CA PRO A 199 13.96 -36.70 -4.79
C PRO A 199 13.35 -36.17 -6.10
N GLN A 200 13.64 -36.81 -7.25
CA GLN A 200 13.22 -36.29 -8.58
C GLN A 200 11.71 -36.06 -8.72
N ASN A 201 10.87 -36.79 -7.98
CA ASN A 201 9.40 -36.64 -7.98
C ASN A 201 8.92 -35.48 -7.08
N PHE A 202 9.80 -34.60 -6.60
CA PHE A 202 9.45 -33.44 -5.77
C PHE A 202 8.82 -32.31 -6.59
N TYR A 203 9.14 -32.23 -7.89
CA TYR A 203 8.65 -31.18 -8.79
C TYR A 203 7.44 -31.60 -9.66
N GLN A 204 6.92 -32.82 -9.48
CA GLN A 204 5.84 -33.39 -10.29
C GLN A 204 4.41 -33.03 -9.84
N SER A 205 4.24 -31.94 -9.09
CA SER A 205 2.94 -31.26 -8.95
C SER A 205 2.98 -29.97 -9.79
N ASN A 206 2.76 -30.09 -11.10
CA ASN A 206 2.58 -28.97 -12.04
C ASN A 206 3.55 -27.79 -11.86
N ILE A 207 4.85 -28.06 -11.73
CA ILE A 207 5.88 -27.01 -11.78
C ILE A 207 6.33 -26.84 -13.23
N GLU A 208 5.42 -26.32 -14.06
CA GLU A 208 5.77 -25.64 -15.32
C GLU A 208 5.73 -24.11 -15.18
N VAL A 209 5.67 -23.55 -13.97
CA VAL A 209 5.49 -22.09 -13.78
C VAL A 209 6.70 -21.33 -13.21
N PHE A 210 7.78 -21.96 -12.73
CA PHE A 210 8.78 -21.21 -11.93
C PHE A 210 10.24 -21.22 -12.41
N ALA A 211 10.51 -21.62 -13.65
CA ALA A 211 11.84 -21.50 -14.27
C ALA A 211 11.97 -20.34 -15.28
N SER A 212 10.92 -19.54 -15.51
CA SER A 212 11.04 -18.21 -16.10
C SER A 212 11.03 -17.17 -14.98
N ARG A 213 12.21 -16.61 -14.68
CA ARG A 213 12.26 -15.30 -14.03
C ARG A 213 11.72 -14.28 -15.02
N THR A 214 10.45 -13.93 -14.90
CA THR A 214 10.01 -12.61 -15.34
C THR A 214 10.65 -11.62 -14.38
N ARG A 215 11.56 -10.79 -14.92
CA ARG A 215 11.87 -9.52 -14.26
C ARG A 215 10.56 -8.74 -14.14
N ARG A 216 10.53 -7.86 -13.13
CA ARG A 216 9.75 -6.63 -13.13
C ARG A 216 10.00 -5.85 -14.42
N SER A 217 9.29 -6.16 -15.50
CA SER A 217 8.56 -5.13 -16.22
C SER A 217 7.20 -5.03 -15.54
N ILE A 218 6.65 -3.81 -15.54
CA ILE A 218 5.23 -3.57 -15.38
C ILE A 218 4.54 -4.44 -16.43
N ASP A 219 4.10 -5.64 -16.03
CA ASP A 219 3.26 -6.55 -16.77
C ASP A 219 2.60 -7.50 -15.77
N TYR A 220 1.27 -7.44 -15.76
CA TYR A 220 0.40 -8.26 -14.95
C TYR A 220 0.46 -9.70 -15.46
N ASN A 221 1.13 -10.55 -14.69
CA ASN A 221 0.71 -11.93 -14.49
C ASN A 221 1.52 -12.50 -13.32
N GLY A 222 0.85 -12.65 -12.17
CA GLY A 222 1.27 -13.53 -11.08
C GLY A 222 2.67 -13.28 -10.47
N ASN A 223 2.67 -12.70 -9.27
CA ASN A 223 3.73 -12.68 -8.24
C ASN A 223 4.66 -11.45 -8.17
N MET A 224 4.50 -10.77 -7.02
CA MET A 224 5.46 -9.94 -6.25
C MET A 224 5.51 -8.44 -6.56
N SER A 225 5.06 -7.67 -5.57
CA SER A 225 5.51 -6.32 -5.26
C SER A 225 5.64 -6.12 -3.74
N ASN A 226 6.85 -6.33 -3.26
CA ASN A 226 7.45 -5.82 -2.03
C ASN A 226 6.74 -4.63 -1.36
N GLU A 227 6.77 -4.67 -0.03
CA GLU A 227 6.52 -3.54 0.82
C GLU A 227 7.55 -3.45 1.95
N SER A 228 7.89 -2.20 2.24
CA SER A 228 8.15 -1.61 3.56
C SER A 228 9.04 -2.39 4.53
N ILE A 229 10.36 -2.20 4.36
CA ILE A 229 11.27 -2.20 5.50
C ILE A 229 11.28 -0.77 6.07
N TYR A 230 10.38 -0.48 7.01
CA TYR A 230 10.61 0.61 7.96
C TYR A 230 11.58 0.10 9.02
N TYR A 231 12.87 0.43 8.88
CA TYR A 231 13.76 0.49 10.04
C TYR A 231 13.87 1.95 10.50
N ASP A 232 13.43 2.10 11.75
CA ASP A 232 13.55 3.24 12.63
C ASP A 232 14.97 3.86 12.59
N LEU A 233 15.11 4.99 11.90
CA LEU A 233 16.31 5.84 11.87
C LEU A 233 16.33 6.86 13.02
N SER A 234 15.59 6.65 14.11
CA SER A 234 15.46 7.58 15.24
C SER A 234 16.67 7.69 16.17
N LYS A 235 17.84 7.19 15.77
CA LYS A 235 19.08 7.41 16.53
C LYS A 235 20.19 7.86 15.59
N ASP A 236 20.83 8.97 15.98
CA ASP A 236 22.16 9.47 15.56
C ASP A 236 22.17 10.71 14.63
N PRO A 237 23.16 11.61 14.75
CA PRO A 237 22.90 12.96 15.26
C PRO A 237 23.44 14.02 14.29
N ILE A 238 22.69 14.40 13.26
CA ILE A 238 22.98 15.59 12.43
C ILE A 238 21.66 16.20 11.93
N LEU A 239 20.85 16.76 12.82
CA LEU A 239 19.69 17.60 12.50
C LEU A 239 19.62 18.77 13.51
N PRO A 240 19.32 20.02 13.09
CA PRO A 240 19.21 21.20 13.97
C PRO A 240 17.96 21.16 14.90
N PRO A 241 17.91 21.95 15.99
CA PRO A 241 17.14 21.63 17.19
C PRO A 241 15.73 22.25 17.25
N LEU A 242 14.88 21.62 18.09
CA LEU A 242 13.62 22.03 18.77
C LEU A 242 12.53 20.97 18.51
N ILE A 243 11.90 20.32 19.49
CA ILE A 243 11.35 20.75 20.79
C ILE A 243 11.57 19.62 21.81
N GLU A 244 11.88 19.95 23.07
CA GLU A 244 12.15 18.98 24.16
C GLU A 244 11.00 17.98 24.35
N SER A 245 11.31 16.69 24.28
CA SER A 245 10.40 15.61 24.64
C SER A 245 10.45 15.36 26.14
N ILE A 246 9.27 15.20 26.74
CA ILE A 246 9.05 14.95 28.17
C ILE A 246 9.78 13.65 28.58
N PRO A 247 10.53 13.62 29.69
CA PRO A 247 11.27 12.43 30.11
C PRO A 247 10.33 11.27 30.46
N LYS A 248 10.70 10.06 30.00
CA LYS A 248 10.03 8.80 30.33
C LYS A 248 10.15 8.53 31.84
N VAL A 249 9.03 8.68 32.56
CA VAL A 249 8.92 8.29 33.97
C VAL A 249 8.78 6.78 34.08
N ASN A 250 9.55 6.17 34.99
CA ASN A 250 9.42 4.76 35.36
C ASN A 250 8.03 4.50 35.98
N PRO A 251 7.23 3.54 35.47
CA PRO A 251 5.85 3.33 35.91
C PRO A 251 5.68 2.77 37.34
N ILE A 252 6.77 2.54 38.07
CA ILE A 252 6.74 2.03 39.46
C ILE A 252 6.96 3.16 40.49
N ALA A 253 7.42 4.35 40.07
CA ALA A 253 7.62 5.50 40.97
C ALA A 253 6.45 6.50 40.97
N ALA A 254 5.38 6.27 40.19
CA ALA A 254 4.25 7.21 40.06
C ALA A 254 3.03 6.86 40.93
N ILE A 255 3.14 5.87 41.82
CA ILE A 255 2.02 5.42 42.68
C ILE A 255 1.90 6.26 43.97
N GLU A 256 2.84 7.15 44.27
CA GLU A 256 2.84 7.96 45.51
C GLU A 256 2.65 9.46 45.27
N SER A 257 1.72 9.87 44.41
CA SER A 257 1.26 11.28 44.39
C SER A 257 -0.26 11.42 44.50
N PRO A 258 -0.78 12.30 45.38
CA PRO A 258 -2.17 12.28 45.81
C PRO A 258 -3.05 13.21 44.95
N THR A 259 -3.25 12.92 43.66
CA THR A 259 -4.24 13.65 42.85
C THR A 259 -4.86 12.76 41.76
N SER A 260 -5.72 11.83 42.15
CA SER A 260 -6.59 11.11 41.20
C SER A 260 -7.97 10.85 41.80
N SER A 261 -8.74 11.92 42.05
CA SER A 261 -10.15 11.83 42.43
C SER A 261 -11.13 12.08 41.28
N PHE A 262 -10.66 12.43 40.07
CA PHE A 262 -11.55 12.80 38.95
C PHE A 262 -11.76 11.72 37.87
N LEU A 263 -10.94 10.67 37.79
CA LEU A 263 -11.09 9.60 36.77
C LEU A 263 -11.93 8.40 37.23
N LYS A 264 -12.48 8.44 38.45
CA LYS A 264 -13.29 7.34 39.03
C LYS A 264 -14.78 7.40 38.70
N SER A 265 -15.28 8.50 38.12
CA SER A 265 -16.70 8.66 37.78
C SER A 265 -17.08 8.20 36.38
N SER A 266 -16.14 8.16 35.42
CA SER A 266 -16.45 7.84 34.02
C SER A 266 -16.43 6.34 33.69
N ILE A 267 -15.82 5.51 34.55
CA ILE A 267 -15.70 4.06 34.31
C ILE A 267 -16.93 3.28 34.80
N ASN A 268 -17.71 3.84 35.74
CA ASN A 268 -18.89 3.18 36.30
C ASN A 268 -20.14 3.23 35.41
N HIS A 269 -20.14 4.01 34.32
CA HIS A 269 -21.30 4.11 33.42
C HIS A 269 -21.30 3.08 32.27
N PHE A 270 -20.15 2.49 31.92
CA PHE A 270 -20.05 1.52 30.81
C PHE A 270 -20.18 0.05 31.23
N ALA A 271 -20.17 -0.25 32.54
CA ALA A 271 -20.28 -1.62 33.05
C ALA A 271 -21.74 -2.13 33.20
N SER A 272 -22.73 -1.38 32.73
CA SER A 272 -24.17 -1.70 32.95
C SER A 272 -24.85 -2.46 31.80
N PHE A 273 -24.19 -2.82 30.70
CA PHE A 273 -24.89 -3.30 29.50
C PHE A 273 -24.50 -4.67 28.92
N SER A 274 -23.78 -5.52 29.64
CA SER A 274 -23.66 -6.94 29.24
C SER A 274 -23.81 -7.90 30.42
N GLY A 275 -25.03 -8.00 30.94
CA GLY A 275 -25.44 -9.11 31.80
C GLY A 275 -25.90 -10.29 30.95
N LYS A 276 -25.13 -11.38 30.94
CA LYS A 276 -25.64 -12.77 30.95
C LYS A 276 -24.50 -13.73 31.30
N LEU A 277 -24.45 -14.07 32.59
CA LEU A 277 -23.63 -15.11 33.19
C LEU A 277 -23.99 -16.49 32.63
N VAL A 278 -22.98 -17.30 32.34
CA VAL A 278 -23.05 -18.77 32.45
C VAL A 278 -22.28 -19.16 33.71
N THR A 279 -22.99 -19.77 34.65
CA THR A 279 -22.56 -20.18 35.98
C THR A 279 -21.79 -21.50 35.96
N GLY A 280 -20.79 -21.66 36.83
CA GLY A 280 -20.36 -22.96 37.34
C GLY A 280 -18.84 -23.20 37.38
N PHE A 281 -18.16 -22.65 38.39
CA PHE A 281 -16.84 -23.13 38.81
C PHE A 281 -17.02 -24.03 40.05
N ASN A 282 -16.68 -25.32 39.91
CA ASN A 282 -16.28 -26.16 41.04
C ASN A 282 -14.75 -26.20 41.07
N ASN A 283 -14.20 -25.76 42.20
CA ASN A 283 -12.80 -25.94 42.58
C ASN A 283 -12.57 -27.40 42.97
N ASP A 284 -11.56 -28.04 42.38
CA ASP A 284 -10.63 -28.96 43.05
C ASP A 284 -9.75 -29.67 42.02
N LYS A 285 -8.46 -29.29 41.95
CA LYS A 285 -7.31 -30.19 42.14
C LYS A 285 -5.97 -29.50 41.85
N SER A 286 -5.06 -29.80 42.76
CA SER A 286 -3.66 -29.41 42.92
C SER A 286 -2.79 -29.44 41.67
N GLU A 287 -1.94 -28.41 41.57
CA GLU A 287 -0.83 -28.24 40.63
C GLU A 287 0.18 -29.40 40.68
N ASP A 288 0.59 -29.88 39.50
CA ASP A 288 1.80 -30.67 39.33
C ASP A 288 2.67 -30.03 38.24
N TYR A 289 3.84 -29.53 38.64
CA TYR A 289 4.75 -28.72 37.81
C TYR A 289 5.61 -29.60 36.88
N MET A 290 5.07 -29.95 35.71
CA MET A 290 5.87 -30.46 34.59
C MET A 290 6.31 -29.29 33.68
N LYS A 291 7.62 -28.97 33.68
CA LYS A 291 8.27 -28.03 32.76
C LYS A 291 8.01 -28.45 31.30
N LYS A 292 6.95 -27.91 30.69
CA LYS A 292 6.70 -28.01 29.25
C LYS A 292 7.67 -27.10 28.50
N SER A 293 8.56 -27.71 27.74
CA SER A 293 9.24 -27.08 26.60
C SER A 293 8.19 -26.29 25.79
N ARG A 294 8.49 -25.02 25.46
CA ARG A 294 7.63 -24.16 24.64
C ARG A 294 7.64 -24.64 23.19
N THR A 295 7.03 -25.79 22.92
CA THR A 295 6.51 -26.11 21.58
C THR A 295 5.24 -25.29 21.39
N LYS A 296 5.14 -24.52 20.30
CA LYS A 296 3.88 -23.90 19.85
C LYS A 296 2.87 -25.06 19.83
N ARG A 297 1.93 -25.11 20.79
CA ARG A 297 0.77 -25.98 20.59
C ARG A 297 0.11 -25.39 19.36
N TYR A 298 0.19 -26.08 18.22
CA TYR A 298 -0.78 -25.86 17.16
C TYR A 298 -2.13 -26.01 17.85
N ALA A 299 -2.84 -24.90 18.05
CA ALA A 299 -4.15 -24.93 18.66
C ALA A 299 -5.05 -25.68 17.69
N TYR A 300 -5.11 -26.99 17.86
CA TYR A 300 -6.05 -27.87 17.22
C TYR A 300 -7.39 -27.61 17.90
N GLU A 301 -8.10 -26.55 17.51
CA GLU A 301 -9.46 -26.31 17.98
C GLU A 301 -10.13 -25.17 17.19
N ARG A 302 -11.23 -25.52 16.51
CA ARG A 302 -12.17 -24.66 15.75
C ARG A 302 -11.62 -24.06 14.45
N PRO A 303 -12.47 -23.73 13.45
CA PRO A 303 -12.05 -22.87 12.36
C PRO A 303 -11.45 -21.62 12.99
N THR A 304 -10.14 -21.44 12.80
CA THR A 304 -9.44 -20.25 13.29
C THR A 304 -10.18 -19.01 12.76
N ARG A 305 -10.17 -17.92 13.50
CA ARG A 305 -10.78 -16.64 13.07
C ARG A 305 -10.38 -16.24 11.64
N VAL A 306 -9.16 -16.61 11.22
CA VAL A 306 -8.65 -16.50 9.85
C VAL A 306 -9.48 -17.32 8.84
N ALA A 307 -9.78 -18.58 9.17
CA ALA A 307 -10.59 -19.44 8.32
C ALA A 307 -12.01 -18.90 8.11
N SER A 308 -12.65 -18.32 9.13
CA SER A 308 -13.98 -17.70 8.96
C SER A 308 -13.94 -16.47 8.04
N ILE A 309 -12.90 -15.64 8.14
CA ILE A 309 -12.71 -14.47 7.28
C ILE A 309 -12.52 -14.91 5.83
N MET A 310 -11.62 -15.87 5.60
CA MET A 310 -11.32 -16.39 4.27
C MET A 310 -12.52 -17.13 3.64
N GLN A 311 -13.27 -17.89 4.43
CA GLN A 311 -14.50 -18.53 3.96
C GLN A 311 -15.56 -17.52 3.53
N LEU A 312 -15.72 -16.40 4.26
CA LEU A 312 -16.64 -15.33 3.89
C LEU A 312 -16.20 -14.65 2.60
N TYR A 313 -14.92 -14.27 2.51
CA TYR A 313 -14.30 -13.68 1.33
C TYR A 313 -14.54 -14.54 0.08
N ASP A 314 -14.16 -15.82 0.16
CA ASP A 314 -14.31 -16.77 -0.93
C ASP A 314 -15.78 -17.04 -1.30
N ARG A 315 -16.67 -17.08 -0.31
CA ARG A 315 -18.10 -17.33 -0.53
C ARG A 315 -18.73 -16.24 -1.38
N LEU A 316 -18.51 -14.97 -1.01
CA LEU A 316 -19.07 -13.83 -1.73
C LEU A 316 -18.40 -13.57 -3.08
N ASN A 317 -17.11 -13.93 -3.24
CA ASN A 317 -16.45 -13.90 -4.54
C ASN A 317 -16.98 -14.96 -5.50
N ARG A 318 -17.32 -16.16 -5.00
CA ARG A 318 -17.93 -17.25 -5.80
C ARG A 318 -19.39 -16.98 -6.15
N ASP A 319 -20.20 -16.55 -5.18
CA ASP A 319 -21.60 -16.23 -5.37
C ASP A 319 -21.93 -14.82 -4.83
N PRO A 320 -21.76 -13.77 -5.67
CA PRO A 320 -22.05 -12.40 -5.29
C PRO A 320 -23.53 -12.11 -5.02
N GLN A 321 -24.47 -12.98 -5.42
CA GLN A 321 -25.90 -12.74 -5.21
C GLN A 321 -26.33 -12.95 -3.76
N LEU A 322 -25.57 -13.76 -3.01
CA LEU A 322 -25.83 -14.04 -1.61
C LEU A 322 -25.90 -12.77 -0.75
N CYS A 323 -25.21 -11.70 -1.15
CA CYS A 323 -25.16 -10.46 -0.39
C CYS A 323 -26.54 -9.81 -0.18
N GLU A 324 -27.52 -10.06 -1.05
CA GLU A 324 -28.87 -9.48 -0.93
C GLU A 324 -29.64 -10.01 0.30
N PHE A 325 -29.26 -11.18 0.80
CA PHE A 325 -29.86 -11.83 1.96
C PHE A 325 -29.08 -11.61 3.26
N MET A 326 -27.97 -10.86 3.18
CA MET A 326 -27.08 -10.60 4.30
C MET A 326 -27.31 -9.18 4.84
N THR A 327 -27.05 -9.00 6.12
CA THR A 327 -27.07 -7.68 6.78
C THR A 327 -25.78 -6.91 6.51
N GLU A 328 -25.79 -5.58 6.69
CA GLU A 328 -24.60 -4.73 6.52
C GLU A 328 -23.43 -5.24 7.39
N ASP A 329 -23.71 -5.58 8.66
CA ASP A 329 -22.70 -6.12 9.58
C ASP A 329 -22.08 -7.44 9.08
N GLU A 330 -22.86 -8.33 8.48
CA GLU A 330 -22.37 -9.60 7.91
C GLU A 330 -21.56 -9.41 6.61
N LEU A 331 -21.79 -8.30 5.91
CA LEU A 331 -21.01 -7.89 4.73
C LEU A 331 -19.75 -7.09 5.11
N THR A 332 -19.59 -6.75 6.38
CA THR A 332 -18.40 -6.05 6.89
C THR A 332 -17.42 -7.04 7.56
N MET A 333 -16.15 -6.95 7.19
CA MET A 333 -15.09 -7.69 7.89
C MET A 333 -14.66 -6.95 9.16
N PRO A 334 -14.07 -7.65 10.14
CA PRO A 334 -13.43 -7.02 11.29
C PRO A 334 -12.35 -6.00 10.89
N GLY A 335 -12.25 -4.90 11.64
CA GLY A 335 -11.28 -3.83 11.35
C GLY A 335 -9.81 -4.24 11.45
N ASP A 336 -9.47 -5.32 12.16
CA ASP A 336 -8.10 -5.84 12.24
C ASP A 336 -7.66 -6.61 10.97
N VAL A 337 -8.53 -6.71 9.96
CA VAL A 337 -8.14 -7.10 8.60
C VAL A 337 -7.33 -5.98 7.91
N LEU A 338 -7.50 -4.72 8.33
CA LEU A 338 -6.85 -3.54 7.78
C LEU A 338 -5.40 -3.34 8.27
N ASN A 339 -4.72 -4.39 8.73
CA ASN A 339 -3.33 -4.23 9.16
C ASN A 339 -2.48 -3.73 8.00
N ASP A 340 -1.70 -2.68 8.25
CA ASP A 340 -0.79 -2.02 7.32
C ASP A 340 -1.48 -1.38 6.09
N VAL A 341 -2.81 -1.19 6.12
CA VAL A 341 -3.56 -0.53 5.02
C VAL A 341 -3.10 0.91 4.76
N ASP A 342 -2.70 1.59 5.83
CA ASP A 342 -2.22 2.98 5.80
C ASP A 342 -0.89 3.11 5.06
N ILE A 343 -0.10 2.03 5.01
CA ILE A 343 1.15 1.93 4.27
C ILE A 343 0.86 1.46 2.83
N GLN A 344 0.11 0.35 2.69
CA GLN A 344 -0.18 -0.30 1.39
C GLN A 344 -0.99 0.55 0.43
N PHE A 345 -1.94 1.31 0.97
CA PHE A 345 -2.81 2.17 0.20
C PHE A 345 -2.60 3.66 0.49
N GLU A 346 -1.41 4.04 0.96
CA GLU A 346 -1.08 5.45 1.21
C GLU A 346 -1.30 6.32 -0.03
N SER A 347 -0.90 5.84 -1.21
CA SER A 347 -1.07 6.55 -2.49
C SER A 347 -2.53 6.85 -2.80
N GLN A 348 -3.42 5.89 -2.57
CA GLN A 348 -4.87 6.03 -2.81
C GLN A 348 -5.51 6.95 -1.77
N ALA A 349 -5.05 6.92 -0.53
CA ALA A 349 -5.46 7.89 0.48
C ALA A 349 -5.01 9.32 0.14
N ARG A 350 -3.78 9.49 -0.39
CA ARG A 350 -3.27 10.77 -0.89
C ARG A 350 -4.03 11.29 -2.11
N LEU A 351 -4.58 10.41 -2.95
CA LEU A 351 -5.49 10.81 -4.03
C LEU A 351 -6.76 11.46 -3.47
N ALA A 352 -7.40 10.84 -2.47
CA ALA A 352 -8.56 11.43 -1.79
C ALA A 352 -8.20 12.78 -1.13
N LEU A 353 -7.01 12.83 -0.51
CA LEU A 353 -6.50 14.04 0.13
C LEU A 353 -6.28 15.17 -0.88
N THR A 354 -5.78 14.85 -2.08
CA THR A 354 -5.55 15.81 -3.17
C THR A 354 -6.87 16.46 -3.61
N LEU A 355 -7.92 15.66 -3.81
CA LEU A 355 -9.26 16.18 -4.10
C LEU A 355 -9.83 17.02 -2.94
N SER A 356 -9.62 16.59 -1.70
CA SER A 356 -10.05 17.36 -0.53
C SER A 356 -9.31 18.71 -0.41
N HIS A 357 -8.01 18.75 -0.71
CA HIS A 357 -7.20 19.97 -0.74
C HIS A 357 -7.67 20.92 -1.84
N PHE A 358 -7.95 20.39 -3.03
CA PHE A 358 -8.53 21.15 -4.14
C PHE A 358 -9.86 21.80 -3.72
N LEU A 359 -10.80 21.00 -3.20
CA LEU A 359 -12.11 21.51 -2.77
C LEU A 359 -11.98 22.51 -1.62
N SER A 360 -11.14 22.21 -0.62
CA SER A 360 -10.98 23.08 0.54
C SER A 360 -10.38 24.42 0.17
N SER A 361 -9.38 24.41 -0.71
CA SER A 361 -8.78 25.64 -1.22
C SER A 361 -9.77 26.43 -2.08
N PHE A 362 -10.54 25.77 -2.94
CA PHE A 362 -11.55 26.41 -3.78
C PHE A 362 -12.60 27.14 -2.93
N TYR A 363 -13.23 26.46 -1.97
CA TYR A 363 -14.31 27.02 -1.14
C TYR A 363 -13.86 28.04 -0.08
N GLN A 364 -12.55 28.28 0.05
CA GLN A 364 -11.99 29.29 0.94
C GLN A 364 -11.42 30.50 0.20
N ILE A 365 -10.88 30.29 -1.01
CA ILE A 365 -10.21 31.33 -1.80
C ILE A 365 -11.15 31.97 -2.81
N VAL A 366 -12.01 31.18 -3.47
CA VAL A 366 -12.80 31.67 -4.61
C VAL A 366 -14.05 32.41 -4.11
N ASN A 367 -14.18 33.66 -4.52
CA ASN A 367 -15.35 34.49 -4.26
C ASN A 367 -16.01 34.95 -5.58
N PRO A 368 -17.18 34.40 -5.95
CA PRO A 368 -17.88 34.78 -7.18
C PRO A 368 -18.42 36.21 -7.20
N ALA A 369 -18.48 36.89 -6.05
CA ALA A 369 -18.91 38.28 -5.97
C ALA A 369 -17.78 39.29 -6.25
N GLU A 370 -16.54 38.80 -6.41
CA GLU A 370 -15.37 39.65 -6.59
C GLU A 370 -15.08 39.90 -8.08
N ASP A 371 -15.49 41.09 -8.57
CA ASP A 371 -15.19 41.53 -9.93
C ASP A 371 -13.85 42.27 -9.98
N PHE A 372 -12.95 41.81 -10.86
CA PHE A 372 -11.67 42.46 -11.08
C PHE A 372 -11.74 43.40 -12.31
N PRO A 373 -11.00 44.52 -12.32
CA PRO A 373 -11.03 45.48 -13.43
C PRO A 373 -10.71 44.88 -14.81
N LEU A 374 -9.91 43.82 -14.85
CA LEU A 374 -9.44 43.16 -16.08
C LEU A 374 -9.85 41.68 -16.18
N ARG A 375 -10.59 41.15 -15.20
CA ARG A 375 -10.95 39.73 -15.13
C ARG A 375 -12.34 39.56 -14.53
N LYS A 376 -13.15 38.69 -15.13
CA LYS A 376 -14.41 38.29 -14.53
C LYS A 376 -14.16 37.50 -13.25
N ALA A 377 -15.04 37.69 -12.27
CA ALA A 377 -15.10 36.84 -11.09
C ALA A 377 -15.12 35.36 -11.48
N GLU A 378 -14.46 34.52 -10.68
CA GLU A 378 -14.52 33.08 -10.85
C GLU A 378 -15.91 32.58 -10.41
N LEU A 379 -16.53 31.72 -11.24
CA LEU A 379 -17.85 31.16 -10.93
C LEU A 379 -17.73 29.99 -9.94
N ASP A 380 -18.83 29.69 -9.24
CA ASP A 380 -18.93 28.47 -8.44
C ASP A 380 -18.68 27.20 -9.30
N LEU A 381 -18.22 26.13 -8.66
CA LEU A 381 -18.01 24.83 -9.32
C LEU A 381 -19.31 24.29 -9.91
N THR A 382 -19.25 23.79 -11.15
CA THR A 382 -20.38 23.10 -11.78
C THR A 382 -20.38 21.60 -11.45
N ASP A 383 -21.54 20.95 -11.60
CA ASP A 383 -21.68 19.51 -11.42
C ASP A 383 -20.85 18.73 -12.45
N GLU A 384 -20.73 19.21 -13.69
CA GLU A 384 -19.89 18.54 -14.69
C GLU A 384 -18.39 18.65 -14.38
N GLN A 385 -17.93 19.76 -13.79
CA GLN A 385 -16.54 19.91 -13.35
C GLN A 385 -16.21 18.86 -12.29
N LEU A 386 -17.07 18.71 -11.28
CA LEU A 386 -16.85 17.74 -10.21
C LEU A 386 -16.97 16.28 -10.70
N ILE A 387 -17.88 16.00 -11.64
CA ILE A 387 -17.94 14.70 -12.33
C ILE A 387 -16.62 14.42 -13.07
N GLY A 388 -16.07 15.42 -13.76
CA GLY A 388 -14.79 15.33 -14.44
C GLY A 388 -13.62 15.03 -13.50
N GLU A 389 -13.56 15.72 -12.35
CA GLU A 389 -12.52 15.49 -11.33
C GLU A 389 -12.59 14.08 -10.73
N VAL A 390 -13.79 13.63 -10.36
CA VAL A 390 -14.00 12.29 -9.80
C VAL A 390 -13.64 11.19 -10.81
N LEU A 391 -14.01 11.39 -12.08
CA LEU A 391 -13.65 10.47 -13.16
C LEU A 391 -12.14 10.43 -13.40
N ALA A 392 -11.47 11.60 -13.42
CA ALA A 392 -10.02 11.69 -13.58
C ALA A 392 -9.29 10.99 -12.43
N ALA A 393 -9.77 11.16 -11.19
CA ALA A 393 -9.24 10.48 -10.02
C ALA A 393 -9.46 8.97 -10.06
N ALA A 394 -10.67 8.49 -10.39
CA ALA A 394 -10.96 7.07 -10.53
C ALA A 394 -10.12 6.39 -11.62
N GLY A 395 -9.83 7.12 -12.70
CA GLY A 395 -8.92 6.67 -13.75
C GLY A 395 -7.45 6.74 -13.38
N GLY A 396 -7.04 7.60 -12.44
CA GLY A 396 -5.65 7.94 -12.16
C GLY A 396 -4.81 6.80 -11.57
N ASP A 397 -5.44 5.82 -10.93
CA ASP A 397 -4.76 4.71 -10.26
C ASP A 397 -5.52 3.39 -10.46
N TYR A 398 -4.82 2.34 -10.89
CA TYR A 398 -5.38 1.03 -11.16
C TYR A 398 -5.75 0.24 -9.89
N LYS A 399 -5.30 0.64 -8.69
CA LYS A 399 -5.76 0.02 -7.42
C LYS A 399 -7.10 0.59 -6.97
N VAL A 400 -7.48 1.76 -7.48
CA VAL A 400 -8.74 2.44 -7.18
C VAL A 400 -9.85 1.83 -8.04
N VAL A 401 -10.96 1.49 -7.38
CA VAL A 401 -12.18 0.98 -8.03
C VAL A 401 -13.34 1.95 -7.92
N GLY A 402 -13.26 2.91 -6.99
CA GLY A 402 -14.27 3.94 -6.82
C GLY A 402 -13.69 5.23 -6.24
N VAL A 403 -14.18 6.37 -6.69
CA VAL A 403 -13.91 7.69 -6.10
C VAL A 403 -15.20 8.46 -6.05
N GLY A 404 -15.42 9.24 -4.99
CA GLY A 404 -16.54 10.16 -4.95
C GLY A 404 -16.33 11.36 -4.08
N ILE A 405 -17.08 12.42 -4.38
CA ILE A 405 -17.16 13.65 -3.60
C ILE A 405 -18.59 13.74 -3.10
N PHE A 406 -18.80 13.83 -1.80
CA PHE A 406 -20.12 13.80 -1.17
C PHE A 406 -20.34 15.05 -0.34
N PHE A 407 -21.28 15.88 -0.75
CA PHE A 407 -21.58 17.14 -0.07
C PHE A 407 -22.54 16.93 1.10
N ASP A 408 -22.39 17.72 2.16
CA ASP A 408 -23.44 17.81 3.17
C ASP A 408 -24.65 18.58 2.60
N ARG A 409 -25.79 18.41 3.26
CA ARG A 409 -27.08 18.96 2.85
C ARG A 409 -26.99 20.46 2.55
N GLY A 410 -27.28 20.82 1.30
CA GLY A 410 -27.31 22.21 0.84
C GLY A 410 -25.95 22.90 0.78
N LYS A 411 -24.83 22.16 0.86
CA LYS A 411 -23.47 22.72 0.79
C LYS A 411 -22.95 22.90 -0.63
N PHE A 412 -23.51 22.19 -1.61
CA PHE A 412 -23.23 22.42 -3.02
C PHE A 412 -24.18 23.48 -3.59
N ARG A 413 -23.65 24.65 -3.95
CA ARG A 413 -24.43 25.80 -4.44
C ARG A 413 -24.99 25.53 -5.84
N ASN A 414 -26.11 26.16 -6.17
CA ASN A 414 -26.77 26.11 -7.48
C ASN A 414 -27.18 24.70 -7.97
N TYR A 415 -27.16 23.69 -7.09
CA TYR A 415 -27.66 22.36 -7.43
C TYR A 415 -29.17 22.29 -7.27
N ARG A 416 -29.83 21.58 -8.19
CA ARG A 416 -31.29 21.41 -8.18
C ARG A 416 -31.78 20.66 -6.95
N PHE A 417 -30.94 19.80 -6.37
CA PHE A 417 -31.30 18.92 -5.27
C PHE A 417 -30.50 19.27 -3.99
N PRO A 418 -31.01 18.93 -2.80
CA PRO A 418 -30.35 19.26 -1.54
C PRO A 418 -29.07 18.45 -1.27
N TYR A 419 -28.88 17.34 -1.99
CA TYR A 419 -27.71 16.47 -1.86
C TYR A 419 -27.09 16.29 -3.23
N PHE A 420 -25.75 16.28 -3.26
CA PHE A 420 -24.97 16.01 -4.46
C PHE A 420 -23.80 15.10 -4.08
N GLY A 421 -23.65 14.00 -4.81
CA GLY A 421 -22.62 13.01 -4.51
C GLY A 421 -22.12 12.28 -5.76
N PRO A 422 -21.36 12.94 -6.66
CA PRO A 422 -20.79 12.26 -7.81
C PRO A 422 -19.82 11.17 -7.35
N TYR A 423 -20.06 9.95 -7.84
CA TYR A 423 -19.26 8.77 -7.56
C TYR A 423 -18.95 8.06 -8.88
N ALA A 424 -17.67 7.99 -9.23
CA ALA A 424 -17.18 7.24 -10.37
C ALA A 424 -16.60 5.91 -9.89
N TYR A 425 -16.94 4.83 -10.57
CA TYR A 425 -16.45 3.50 -10.24
C TYR A 425 -16.26 2.63 -11.47
N ARG A 426 -15.54 1.53 -11.27
CA ARG A 426 -15.39 0.45 -12.26
C ARG A 426 -15.56 -0.90 -11.58
N SER A 427 -15.99 -1.88 -12.36
CA SER A 427 -15.99 -3.29 -11.96
C SER A 427 -14.60 -3.87 -12.20
N GLU A 428 -14.06 -4.65 -11.26
CA GLU A 428 -12.79 -5.35 -11.49
C GLU A 428 -12.89 -6.40 -12.61
N LYS A 429 -14.06 -7.05 -12.76
CA LYS A 429 -14.29 -8.11 -13.76
C LYS A 429 -14.28 -7.58 -15.20
N ASP A 430 -14.41 -6.28 -15.38
CA ASP A 430 -14.41 -5.64 -16.69
C ASP A 430 -12.96 -5.32 -17.11
N ILE A 431 -12.38 -6.19 -17.93
CA ILE A 431 -11.11 -5.94 -18.64
C ILE A 431 -11.24 -4.69 -19.53
N SER A 432 -12.47 -4.40 -20.00
CA SER A 432 -12.80 -3.14 -20.65
C SER A 432 -12.80 -2.03 -19.61
N ARG A 433 -11.91 -1.04 -19.75
CA ARG A 433 -11.74 0.12 -18.85
C ARG A 433 -12.97 1.02 -18.87
N LYS A 434 -14.03 0.51 -18.27
CA LYS A 434 -15.35 1.08 -18.30
C LYS A 434 -15.62 1.74 -16.97
N TYR A 435 -15.65 3.07 -16.98
CA TYR A 435 -16.00 3.85 -15.81
C TYR A 435 -17.46 4.22 -15.87
N THR A 436 -18.16 4.02 -14.76
CA THR A 436 -19.54 4.46 -14.61
C THR A 436 -19.57 5.57 -13.57
N VAL A 437 -20.24 6.67 -13.89
CA VAL A 437 -20.45 7.77 -12.94
C VAL A 437 -21.93 7.86 -12.60
N VAL A 438 -22.21 7.95 -11.30
CA VAL A 438 -23.55 8.09 -10.74
C VAL A 438 -23.57 9.23 -9.72
N ASP A 439 -24.71 9.92 -9.62
CA ASP A 439 -24.99 10.75 -8.44
C ASP A 439 -25.59 9.85 -7.35
N TRP A 440 -24.79 9.50 -6.34
CA TRP A 440 -25.20 8.62 -5.25
C TRP A 440 -26.38 9.21 -4.48
N ALA A 441 -26.56 10.53 -4.46
CA ALA A 441 -27.73 11.16 -3.85
C ALA A 441 -29.07 10.62 -4.41
N GLY A 442 -29.06 10.10 -5.64
CA GLY A 442 -30.23 9.51 -6.29
C GLY A 442 -30.49 8.04 -5.99
N LEU A 443 -29.59 7.36 -5.26
CA LEU A 443 -29.71 5.95 -4.90
C LEU A 443 -30.67 5.76 -3.70
N PRO A 444 -31.35 4.60 -3.60
CA PRO A 444 -32.36 4.36 -2.57
C PRO A 444 -31.83 4.46 -1.13
N ASP A 445 -30.58 4.07 -0.91
CA ASP A 445 -30.02 3.92 0.43
C ASP A 445 -29.36 5.18 0.99
N GLY A 446 -29.21 6.26 0.20
CA GLY A 446 -28.70 7.57 0.64
C GLY A 446 -27.31 7.54 1.28
N TYR A 447 -26.30 8.16 0.66
CA TYR A 447 -24.93 8.13 1.21
C TYR A 447 -24.81 8.75 2.61
N GLU A 448 -25.77 9.57 3.03
CA GLU A 448 -25.81 10.18 4.36
C GLU A 448 -25.99 9.17 5.50
N ASN A 449 -26.54 7.98 5.21
CA ASN A 449 -26.75 6.91 6.18
C ASN A 449 -25.50 6.06 6.39
N GLU A 450 -24.56 6.14 5.45
CA GLU A 450 -23.34 5.35 5.46
C GLU A 450 -22.44 5.70 6.65
N ILE A 451 -21.79 4.68 7.20
CA ILE A 451 -20.94 4.79 8.40
C ILE A 451 -19.83 5.82 8.19
N TRP A 452 -19.19 5.84 7.01
CA TRP A 452 -18.07 6.74 6.72
C TRP A 452 -18.48 8.21 6.68
N PHE A 453 -19.64 8.52 6.10
CA PHE A 453 -20.14 9.89 6.04
C PHE A 453 -20.56 10.38 7.42
N ARG A 454 -21.32 9.56 8.16
CA ARG A 454 -21.79 9.87 9.51
C ARG A 454 -20.66 10.07 10.49
N THR A 455 -19.63 9.21 10.43
CA THR A 455 -18.48 9.28 11.35
C THR A 455 -17.70 10.58 11.14
N LEU A 456 -17.39 10.94 9.89
CA LEU A 456 -16.68 12.18 9.58
C LEU A 456 -17.53 13.42 9.87
N LYS A 457 -18.81 13.40 9.50
CA LYS A 457 -19.74 14.49 9.81
C LYS A 457 -19.89 14.71 11.31
N ALA A 458 -20.00 13.64 12.10
CA ALA A 458 -20.11 13.73 13.56
C ALA A 458 -18.83 14.30 14.20
N ARG A 459 -17.65 13.91 13.69
CA ARG A 459 -16.36 14.44 14.15
C ARG A 459 -16.22 15.94 13.90
N TRP A 460 -16.72 16.43 12.77
CA TRP A 460 -16.59 17.82 12.31
C TRP A 460 -17.92 18.59 12.33
N ALA A 461 -18.86 18.17 13.18
CA ALA A 461 -20.19 18.79 13.28
C ALA A 461 -20.13 20.20 13.88
N THR A 462 -19.15 20.46 14.74
CA THR A 462 -18.80 21.80 15.22
C THR A 462 -17.90 22.50 14.20
N ASN A 463 -17.88 23.83 14.20
CA ASN A 463 -16.95 24.59 13.37
C ASN A 463 -15.54 24.02 13.53
N ALA A 464 -14.90 23.71 12.39
CA ALA A 464 -13.59 23.10 12.40
C ALA A 464 -12.59 24.10 12.98
N ASP A 465 -11.87 23.70 14.03
CA ASP A 465 -10.84 24.54 14.60
C ASP A 465 -9.69 24.67 13.60
N ARG A 466 -9.33 25.92 13.28
CA ARG A 466 -8.23 26.22 12.35
C ARG A 466 -6.91 25.63 12.83
N SER A 467 -6.71 25.52 14.14
CA SER A 467 -5.47 24.97 14.71
C SER A 467 -5.29 23.47 14.50
N GLU A 468 -6.37 22.73 14.23
CA GLU A 468 -6.25 21.30 13.92
C GLU A 468 -5.84 21.06 12.48
N LEU A 469 -6.05 22.02 11.57
CA LEU A 469 -5.84 21.91 10.13
C LEU A 469 -4.47 22.46 9.69
N THR A 470 -4.01 22.04 8.51
CA THR A 470 -2.79 22.58 7.92
C THR A 470 -3.07 23.88 7.19
N GLU A 471 -2.39 24.94 7.61
CA GLU A 471 -2.40 26.23 6.92
C GLU A 471 -1.47 26.18 5.71
N HIS A 472 -2.01 26.52 4.55
CA HIS A 472 -1.25 26.77 3.33
C HIS A 472 -1.39 28.24 2.97
N TRP A 473 -0.27 28.86 2.62
CA TRP A 473 -0.26 30.22 2.09
C TRP A 473 0.22 30.22 0.64
N LEU A 474 -0.45 31.02 -0.19
CA LEU A 474 -0.19 31.14 -1.61
C LEU A 474 0.08 32.60 -1.94
N LYS A 475 1.23 32.86 -2.57
CA LYS A 475 1.51 34.13 -3.25
C LYS A 475 1.13 33.98 -4.71
N LEU A 476 -0.12 34.28 -5.02
CA LEU A 476 -0.63 34.18 -6.38
C LEU A 476 -0.20 35.40 -7.19
N PHE A 477 0.59 35.16 -8.24
CA PHE A 477 0.98 36.14 -9.24
C PHE A 477 0.25 35.82 -10.54
N ILE A 478 -0.50 36.79 -11.06
CA ILE A 478 -1.30 36.66 -12.27
C ILE A 478 -0.79 37.65 -13.31
N ARG A 479 -0.98 37.33 -14.58
CA ARG A 479 -0.68 38.25 -15.68
C ARG A 479 -1.51 39.53 -15.55
N SER A 480 -0.87 40.68 -15.71
CA SER A 480 -1.55 41.99 -15.69
C SER A 480 -2.43 42.23 -16.92
N ASP A 481 -2.07 41.62 -18.05
CA ASP A 481 -2.74 41.78 -19.33
C ASP A 481 -2.81 40.44 -20.09
N TYR A 482 -3.61 40.41 -21.16
CA TYR A 482 -3.75 39.22 -22.01
C TYR A 482 -2.43 38.82 -22.70
N VAL A 483 -1.52 39.79 -22.88
CA VAL A 483 -0.19 39.59 -23.47
C VAL A 483 0.77 38.93 -22.48
N GLY A 484 0.61 39.19 -21.18
CA GLY A 484 1.48 38.68 -20.12
C GLY A 484 2.77 39.49 -19.92
N ASN A 485 2.71 40.81 -20.12
CA ASN A 485 3.88 41.69 -20.04
C ASN A 485 4.42 41.87 -18.62
N ALA A 486 3.54 41.86 -17.62
CA ALA A 486 3.91 41.92 -16.22
C ALA A 486 3.09 40.94 -15.38
N LEU A 487 3.65 40.57 -14.22
CA LEU A 487 2.94 39.83 -13.19
C LEU A 487 2.50 40.81 -12.10
N VAL A 488 1.23 40.76 -11.74
CA VAL A 488 0.63 41.49 -10.62
C VAL A 488 0.21 40.51 -9.55
N HIS A 489 0.28 40.95 -8.30
CA HIS A 489 -0.26 40.20 -7.17
C HIS A 489 -1.78 40.14 -7.28
N HIS A 490 -2.37 39.03 -6.83
CA HIS A 490 -3.82 38.95 -6.63
C HIS A 490 -4.25 40.03 -5.62
N GLU A 491 -5.23 40.88 -5.97
CA GLU A 491 -5.56 42.07 -5.17
C GLU A 491 -6.27 41.73 -3.86
N SER A 492 -7.13 40.72 -3.84
CA SER A 492 -7.77 40.28 -2.59
C SER A 492 -6.93 39.31 -1.81
N GLY A 493 -6.70 39.67 -0.54
CA GLY A 493 -6.15 38.78 0.47
C GLY A 493 -4.77 38.24 0.12
N PHE A 494 -3.84 39.08 -0.36
CA PHE A 494 -2.46 38.65 -0.60
C PHE A 494 -1.61 38.77 0.68
N PRO A 495 -0.96 37.68 1.15
CA PRO A 495 -0.99 36.31 0.62
C PRO A 495 -2.29 35.56 0.99
N LEU A 496 -2.73 34.68 0.10
CA LEU A 496 -3.95 33.89 0.29
C LEU A 496 -3.69 32.77 1.29
N TYR A 497 -4.64 32.52 2.18
CA TYR A 497 -4.57 31.47 3.19
C TYR A 497 -5.68 30.45 2.97
N SER A 498 -5.35 29.17 3.02
CA SER A 498 -6.32 28.07 3.06
C SER A 498 -5.96 27.05 4.12
N TYR A 499 -6.98 26.44 4.71
CA TYR A 499 -6.84 25.40 5.72
C TYR A 499 -7.33 24.08 5.14
N THR A 500 -6.49 23.06 5.19
CA THR A 500 -6.76 21.76 4.59
C THR A 500 -6.57 20.64 5.61
N PRO A 501 -7.18 19.47 5.39
CA PRO A 501 -6.94 18.31 6.25
C PRO A 501 -5.58 17.67 5.98
N GLU A 502 -5.04 16.97 6.97
CA GLU A 502 -3.94 16.02 6.81
C GLU A 502 -4.47 14.58 6.67
N LEU A 503 -3.58 13.64 6.35
CA LEU A 503 -3.90 12.21 6.30
C LEU A 503 -4.53 11.69 7.61
N LYS A 504 -4.11 12.23 8.78
CA LYS A 504 -4.66 11.87 10.10
C LYS A 504 -6.12 12.30 10.33
N HIS A 505 -6.63 13.23 9.52
CA HIS A 505 -8.04 13.67 9.60
C HIS A 505 -8.97 12.77 8.78
N GLY A 506 -8.42 12.02 7.82
CA GLY A 506 -9.13 10.94 7.16
C GLY A 506 -9.07 9.65 7.98
N GLN A 507 -9.89 8.69 7.58
CA GLN A 507 -9.99 7.39 8.24
C GLN A 507 -10.25 6.28 7.23
N TRP A 508 -9.61 5.14 7.47
CA TRP A 508 -9.92 3.87 6.80
C TRP A 508 -11.10 3.18 7.48
N PHE A 509 -12.03 2.70 6.67
CA PHE A 509 -13.20 1.95 7.11
C PHE A 509 -13.00 0.45 6.84
N PRO A 510 -13.57 -0.43 7.70
CA PRO A 510 -13.41 -1.87 7.57
C PRO A 510 -13.78 -2.37 6.16
N PRO A 511 -13.17 -3.46 5.68
CA PRO A 511 -13.50 -3.99 4.35
C PRO A 511 -14.97 -4.37 4.27
N THR A 512 -15.66 -3.86 3.27
CA THR A 512 -17.09 -4.12 3.05
C THR A 512 -17.32 -4.69 1.67
N PHE A 513 -18.27 -5.62 1.58
CA PHE A 513 -18.72 -6.12 0.29
C PHE A 513 -19.81 -5.19 -0.25
N GLN A 514 -19.54 -4.51 -1.36
CA GLN A 514 -20.53 -3.62 -1.98
C GLN A 514 -21.70 -4.47 -2.50
N CYS A 515 -22.88 -4.32 -1.87
CA CYS A 515 -24.09 -5.01 -2.29
C CYS A 515 -25.19 -4.00 -2.61
N SER A 516 -25.35 -3.67 -3.89
CA SER A 516 -26.46 -2.84 -4.34
C SER A 516 -27.64 -3.71 -4.80
N ARG A 517 -28.82 -3.51 -4.19
CA ARG A 517 -30.08 -4.20 -4.55
C ARG A 517 -30.49 -3.98 -6.01
N ASN A 518 -30.24 -2.79 -6.55
CA ASN A 518 -30.59 -2.42 -7.93
C ASN A 518 -29.44 -2.64 -8.93
N TYR A 519 -28.39 -3.38 -8.55
CA TYR A 519 -27.22 -3.63 -9.39
C TYR A 519 -26.53 -2.34 -9.92
N THR A 520 -26.74 -1.19 -9.24
CA THR A 520 -26.16 0.10 -9.65
C THR A 520 -24.70 0.21 -9.25
N LEU A 521 -24.26 -0.47 -8.20
CA LEU A 521 -22.86 -0.54 -7.77
C LEU A 521 -22.27 -1.94 -8.03
N PRO A 522 -20.96 -2.06 -8.27
CA PRO A 522 -20.31 -3.34 -8.57
C PRO A 522 -20.29 -4.21 -7.31
N ARG A 523 -20.49 -5.52 -7.47
CA ARG A 523 -20.48 -6.48 -6.37
C ARG A 523 -19.08 -7.00 -6.12
N GLN A 524 -18.35 -6.34 -5.24
CA GLN A 524 -16.95 -6.62 -4.99
C GLN A 524 -16.54 -6.16 -3.58
N TRP A 525 -15.45 -6.74 -3.06
CA TRP A 525 -14.86 -6.32 -1.79
C TRP A 525 -14.06 -5.04 -1.95
N ILE A 526 -14.35 -4.05 -1.11
CA ILE A 526 -13.65 -2.77 -1.12
C ILE A 526 -13.11 -2.41 0.25
N VAL A 527 -12.10 -1.56 0.23
CA VAL A 527 -11.55 -0.88 1.40
C VAL A 527 -11.67 0.61 1.16
N THR A 528 -12.36 1.30 2.07
CA THR A 528 -12.70 2.71 1.87
C THR A 528 -11.82 3.61 2.73
N TYR A 529 -11.18 4.59 2.09
CA TYR A 529 -10.61 5.75 2.77
C TYR A 529 -11.53 6.96 2.56
N ALA A 530 -11.85 7.67 3.63
CA ALA A 530 -12.63 8.89 3.54
C ALA A 530 -11.97 10.04 4.30
N VAL A 531 -12.02 11.24 3.72
CA VAL A 531 -11.42 12.47 4.26
C VAL A 531 -12.39 13.65 4.13
N PRO A 532 -12.56 14.49 5.15
CA PRO A 532 -13.44 15.66 5.08
C PRO A 532 -12.86 16.72 4.14
N PHE A 533 -13.67 17.67 3.71
CA PHE A 533 -13.20 18.94 3.13
C PHE A 533 -14.02 20.12 3.68
N PHE A 534 -13.38 21.29 3.74
CA PHE A 534 -13.88 22.45 4.48
C PHE A 534 -14.05 23.67 3.58
N GLY A 535 -14.96 24.56 3.94
CA GLY A 535 -15.12 25.83 3.26
C GLY A 535 -15.59 26.90 4.23
N LEU A 536 -15.65 28.13 3.77
CA LEU A 536 -16.18 29.21 4.60
C LEU A 536 -17.70 29.09 4.75
N ASP A 537 -18.20 29.48 5.92
CA ASP A 537 -19.63 29.65 6.18
C ASP A 537 -20.25 30.71 5.25
N ALA A 538 -21.58 30.84 5.27
CA ALA A 538 -22.27 31.83 4.45
C ALA A 538 -21.86 33.29 4.75
N LEU A 539 -21.27 33.54 5.93
CA LEU A 539 -20.80 34.86 6.37
C LEU A 539 -19.33 35.11 6.00
N GLY A 540 -18.59 34.08 5.55
CA GLY A 540 -17.16 34.18 5.22
C GLY A 540 -16.22 34.20 6.43
N ILE A 541 -16.68 33.80 7.63
CA ILE A 541 -15.92 33.99 8.89
C ILE A 541 -15.37 32.66 9.39
N ASN A 542 -16.23 31.66 9.59
CA ASN A 542 -15.82 30.39 10.19
C ASN A 542 -15.59 29.31 9.13
N LEU A 543 -14.70 28.37 9.44
CA LEU A 543 -14.57 27.15 8.67
C LEU A 543 -15.70 26.19 9.04
N GLU A 544 -16.42 25.73 8.02
CA GLU A 544 -17.46 24.75 8.14
C GLU A 544 -17.15 23.49 7.33
N PHE A 545 -17.63 22.35 7.84
CA PHE A 545 -17.65 21.10 7.12
C PHE A 545 -18.57 21.21 5.89
N LYS A 546 -18.03 20.92 4.71
CA LYS A 546 -18.77 20.96 3.44
C LYS A 546 -19.12 19.57 2.93
N GLY A 547 -18.33 18.55 3.25
CA GLY A 547 -18.53 17.20 2.76
C GLY A 547 -17.33 16.28 2.97
N VAL A 548 -17.36 15.15 2.28
CA VAL A 548 -16.35 14.08 2.34
C VAL A 548 -15.90 13.68 0.94
N VAL A 549 -14.60 13.48 0.77
CA VAL A 549 -14.04 12.75 -0.37
C VAL A 549 -13.80 11.30 0.04
N ARG A 550 -14.23 10.36 -0.80
CA ARG A 550 -14.10 8.92 -0.59
C ARG A 550 -13.29 8.31 -1.73
N VAL A 551 -12.38 7.41 -1.39
CA VAL A 551 -11.70 6.54 -2.35
C VAL A 551 -11.88 5.10 -1.90
N ASP A 552 -12.32 4.25 -2.82
CA ASP A 552 -12.49 2.82 -2.64
C ASP A 552 -11.36 2.11 -3.39
N ALA A 553 -10.52 1.42 -2.63
CA ALA A 553 -9.49 0.53 -3.13
C ALA A 553 -10.02 -0.91 -3.14
N TYR A 554 -9.56 -1.70 -4.10
CA TYR A 554 -9.99 -3.10 -4.18
C TYR A 554 -9.28 -3.98 -3.15
N LEU A 555 -10.04 -4.78 -2.39
CA LEU A 555 -9.48 -5.57 -1.29
C LEU A 555 -8.41 -6.55 -1.78
N ASN A 556 -8.53 -7.11 -2.99
CA ASN A 556 -7.58 -8.11 -3.47
C ASN A 556 -6.16 -7.57 -3.67
N TYR A 557 -5.98 -6.24 -3.72
CA TYR A 557 -4.65 -5.62 -3.77
C TYR A 557 -4.04 -5.39 -2.38
N LEU A 558 -4.78 -5.66 -1.30
CA LEU A 558 -4.27 -5.60 0.07
C LEU A 558 -3.58 -6.92 0.41
N ASP A 559 -2.30 -6.85 0.74
CA ASP A 559 -1.50 -7.97 1.20
C ASP A 559 -1.70 -8.27 2.68
N ILE A 560 -1.57 -9.55 3.01
CA ILE A 560 -1.81 -10.07 4.34
C ILE A 560 -0.50 -10.40 5.06
N ASN A 561 -0.35 -9.91 6.29
CA ASN A 561 0.77 -10.29 7.15
C ASN A 561 0.38 -11.43 8.11
N GLN A 562 0.85 -12.64 7.83
CA GLN A 562 0.58 -13.83 8.64
C GLN A 562 1.60 -14.05 9.77
N CYS A 563 2.69 -13.29 9.78
CA CYS A 563 3.78 -13.49 10.72
C CYS A 563 3.39 -13.12 12.15
N SER A 564 4.15 -13.64 13.10
CA SER A 564 3.89 -13.41 14.53
C SER A 564 4.23 -11.97 14.91
N MET A 565 3.32 -11.30 15.62
CA MET A 565 3.45 -9.90 16.07
C MET A 565 3.06 -9.75 17.54
N PRO A 566 3.44 -8.64 18.21
CA PRO A 566 2.99 -8.35 19.57
C PRO A 566 1.47 -8.37 19.71
N HIS A 567 0.97 -8.75 20.90
CA HIS A 567 -0.46 -8.91 21.14
C HIS A 567 -1.27 -7.61 20.92
N TYR A 568 -0.68 -6.44 21.18
CA TYR A 568 -1.34 -5.14 21.04
C TYR A 568 -1.52 -4.67 19.58
N VAL A 569 -0.77 -5.25 18.62
CA VAL A 569 -0.91 -4.88 17.21
C VAL A 569 -2.16 -5.55 16.64
N PRO A 570 -3.18 -4.80 16.18
CA PRO A 570 -4.39 -5.39 15.61
C PRO A 570 -4.07 -5.97 14.23
N ASN A 571 -4.12 -7.30 14.12
CA ASN A 571 -4.03 -8.01 12.84
C ASN A 571 -4.77 -9.35 12.98
N ALA A 572 -5.76 -9.57 12.11
CA ALA A 572 -6.58 -10.78 12.10
C ALA A 572 -5.80 -12.06 11.74
N PHE A 573 -4.70 -11.91 10.99
CA PHE A 573 -3.88 -12.98 10.41
C PHE A 573 -2.59 -13.26 11.16
N LYS A 574 -2.22 -12.44 12.16
CA LYS A 574 -0.96 -12.59 12.88
C LYS A 574 -0.81 -13.97 13.53
N GLY A 575 0.37 -14.56 13.37
CA GLY A 575 0.70 -15.88 13.92
C GLY A 575 -0.04 -17.05 13.26
N SER A 576 -0.68 -16.83 12.10
CA SER A 576 -1.24 -17.90 11.28
C SER A 576 -0.20 -18.59 10.38
N ASP A 577 1.03 -18.08 10.37
CA ASP A 577 2.19 -18.67 9.70
C ASP A 577 2.44 -20.12 10.14
N ARG A 578 2.95 -20.94 9.19
CA ARG A 578 3.31 -22.34 9.41
C ARG A 578 4.83 -22.54 9.51
N CYS A 579 5.58 -21.47 9.74
CA CYS A 579 7.03 -21.54 9.92
C CYS A 579 7.41 -22.31 11.19
N ASP A 580 8.50 -23.08 11.13
CA ASP A 580 9.05 -23.73 12.32
C ASP A 580 9.68 -22.71 13.27
N TYR A 581 9.11 -22.54 14.46
CA TYR A 581 9.50 -21.47 15.38
C TYR A 581 10.93 -21.61 15.92
N GLN A 582 11.51 -22.82 15.94
CA GLN A 582 12.85 -23.03 16.47
C GLN A 582 13.94 -22.69 15.46
N SER A 583 13.75 -23.12 14.21
CA SER A 583 14.75 -23.04 13.16
C SER A 583 14.54 -21.90 12.17
N THR A 584 13.35 -21.31 12.12
CA THR A 584 12.97 -20.30 11.12
C THR A 584 12.39 -19.01 11.70
N VAL A 585 12.42 -17.95 10.90
CA VAL A 585 11.76 -16.65 11.10
C VAL A 585 10.81 -16.41 9.93
N CYS A 586 9.58 -16.00 10.24
CA CYS A 586 8.59 -15.63 9.24
C CYS A 586 8.84 -14.20 8.76
N GLU A 587 8.80 -13.99 7.45
CA GLU A 587 8.81 -12.66 6.84
C GLU A 587 7.68 -12.56 5.80
N PRO A 588 6.84 -11.50 5.85
CA PRO A 588 5.75 -11.32 4.90
C PRO A 588 6.29 -11.08 3.48
N VAL A 589 5.51 -11.47 2.47
CA VAL A 589 5.79 -11.22 1.05
C VAL A 589 4.63 -10.43 0.47
N PHE A 590 4.87 -9.16 0.22
CA PHE A 590 3.88 -8.24 -0.33
C PHE A 590 3.78 -8.30 -1.87
N GLY A 591 2.71 -7.72 -2.39
CA GLY A 591 2.26 -7.65 -3.78
C GLY A 591 1.85 -8.98 -4.35
N ARG A 592 1.23 -9.80 -3.52
CA ARG A 592 0.56 -11.04 -3.93
C ARG A 592 -0.94 -11.01 -3.61
N GLY A 593 -1.41 -9.88 -3.08
CA GLY A 593 -2.80 -9.59 -2.83
C GLY A 593 -3.34 -10.29 -1.59
N PHE A 594 -4.67 -10.29 -1.51
CA PHE A 594 -5.41 -10.77 -0.34
C PHE A 594 -5.51 -12.30 -0.32
N LEU A 595 -4.37 -12.97 -0.11
CA LEU A 595 -4.23 -14.41 -0.12
C LEU A 595 -3.39 -14.91 1.07
N LEU A 596 -3.69 -16.11 1.55
CA LEU A 596 -2.83 -16.82 2.50
C LEU A 596 -1.60 -17.42 1.79
N GLY A 597 -0.62 -17.85 2.58
CA GLY A 597 0.64 -18.46 2.12
C GLY A 597 1.66 -17.44 1.62
N LYS A 598 1.41 -16.13 1.74
CA LYS A 598 2.26 -15.08 1.17
C LYS A 598 3.31 -14.60 2.17
N TYR A 599 4.12 -15.54 2.65
CA TYR A 599 5.24 -15.30 3.54
C TYR A 599 6.41 -16.21 3.16
N LYS A 600 7.59 -15.94 3.71
CA LYS A 600 8.78 -16.78 3.60
C LYS A 600 9.27 -17.17 4.99
N CYS A 601 9.67 -18.43 5.14
CA CYS A 601 10.33 -18.90 6.36
C CYS A 601 11.85 -18.92 6.12
N ARG A 602 12.54 -17.88 6.59
CA ARG A 602 14.01 -17.77 6.54
C ARG A 602 14.64 -18.52 7.70
N CYS A 603 15.78 -19.17 7.51
CA CYS A 603 16.51 -19.80 8.60
C CYS A 603 17.02 -18.78 9.62
N ARG A 604 16.93 -19.11 10.91
CA ARG A 604 17.54 -18.32 12.00
C ARG A 604 19.07 -18.41 11.98
N PRO A 605 19.78 -17.44 12.58
CA PRO A 605 21.22 -17.55 12.80
C PRO A 605 21.59 -18.88 13.48
N GLY A 606 22.62 -19.55 12.98
CA GLY A 606 23.03 -20.88 13.43
C GLY A 606 22.27 -22.05 12.78
N TYR A 607 21.26 -21.78 11.96
CA TYR A 607 20.60 -22.76 11.10
C TYR A 607 20.96 -22.50 9.63
N GLU A 608 20.85 -23.54 8.80
CA GLU A 608 21.07 -23.44 7.36
C GLU A 608 19.94 -24.10 6.57
N TYR A 609 19.71 -23.53 5.38
CA TYR A 609 18.76 -24.07 4.42
C TYR A 609 19.34 -25.35 3.81
N PRO A 610 18.63 -26.49 3.87
CA PRO A 610 19.24 -27.77 3.58
C PRO A 610 19.26 -28.14 2.09
N PHE A 611 18.58 -27.39 1.21
CA PHE A 611 18.44 -27.71 -0.22
C PHE A 611 19.29 -26.78 -1.10
N ILE A 612 19.69 -27.25 -2.30
CA ILE A 612 20.38 -26.41 -3.32
C ILE A 612 19.34 -25.91 -4.32
N ASP A 613 18.54 -24.95 -3.88
CA ASP A 613 17.56 -24.29 -4.74
C ASP A 613 18.00 -22.84 -4.98
N TYR A 614 17.35 -22.14 -5.92
CA TYR A 614 17.62 -20.71 -6.12
C TYR A 614 17.20 -19.83 -4.91
N ASN A 615 16.43 -20.42 -3.98
CA ASN A 615 15.91 -19.79 -2.79
C ASN A 615 16.68 -20.26 -1.54
N ASP A 616 16.84 -19.37 -0.58
CA ASP A 616 17.44 -19.61 0.74
C ASP A 616 16.38 -19.71 1.87
N PHE A 617 15.11 -19.90 1.50
CA PHE A 617 13.96 -19.91 2.40
C PHE A 617 12.88 -20.89 1.93
N PHE A 618 11.95 -21.23 2.83
CA PHE A 618 10.73 -21.98 2.48
C PHE A 618 9.60 -21.04 2.09
N ASN A 619 8.93 -21.31 0.97
CA ASN A 619 7.76 -20.57 0.52
C ASN A 619 6.54 -20.89 1.41
N GLY A 620 5.86 -19.86 1.91
CA GLY A 620 4.66 -19.99 2.74
C GLY A 620 3.52 -20.74 2.05
N ASP A 621 3.36 -20.57 0.74
CA ASP A 621 2.34 -21.27 -0.07
C ASP A 621 2.54 -22.79 -0.05
N ALA A 622 3.80 -23.22 -0.19
CA ALA A 622 4.16 -24.63 -0.06
C ALA A 622 3.98 -25.12 1.39
N MET A 623 4.29 -24.28 2.38
CA MET A 623 4.09 -24.61 3.80
C MET A 623 2.60 -24.82 4.13
N ASP A 624 1.74 -23.90 3.69
CA ASP A 624 0.29 -23.93 3.90
C ASP A 624 -0.33 -25.12 3.18
N THR A 625 0.05 -25.38 1.91
CA THR A 625 -0.42 -26.55 1.15
C THR A 625 -0.03 -27.87 1.83
N GLN A 626 1.24 -28.01 2.26
CA GLN A 626 1.70 -29.24 2.94
C GLN A 626 1.05 -29.41 4.31
N TRP A 627 0.71 -28.30 4.98
CA TRP A 627 -0.06 -28.31 6.22
C TRP A 627 -1.49 -28.77 5.99
N GLU A 628 -2.16 -28.28 4.93
CA GLU A 628 -3.51 -28.74 4.56
C GLU A 628 -3.53 -30.24 4.26
N ILE A 629 -2.54 -30.74 3.52
CA ILE A 629 -2.39 -32.19 3.27
C ILE A 629 -2.19 -32.94 4.59
N LEU A 630 -1.37 -32.41 5.51
CA LEU A 630 -1.16 -33.01 6.83
C LEU A 630 -2.45 -33.10 7.65
N MET A 631 -3.32 -32.08 7.55
CA MET A 631 -4.60 -32.02 8.26
C MET A 631 -5.71 -32.82 7.56
N SER A 632 -5.53 -33.19 6.28
CA SER A 632 -6.45 -34.03 5.53
C SER A 632 -6.29 -35.52 5.84
N ASN A 633 -7.17 -36.36 5.30
CA ASN A 633 -7.08 -37.83 5.40
C ASN A 633 -5.79 -38.41 4.78
N ASN A 634 -5.04 -37.63 4.00
CA ASN A 634 -3.80 -38.02 3.31
C ASN A 634 -2.52 -37.62 4.06
N SER A 635 -2.55 -37.59 5.39
CA SER A 635 -1.45 -37.10 6.24
C SER A 635 -0.10 -37.78 5.99
N LEU A 636 -0.08 -39.07 5.62
CA LEU A 636 1.12 -39.84 5.29
C LEU A 636 1.87 -39.33 4.05
N MET A 637 1.21 -38.53 3.19
CA MET A 637 1.84 -37.92 2.01
C MET A 637 2.47 -36.55 2.31
N SER A 638 2.18 -35.95 3.46
CA SER A 638 2.67 -34.62 3.79
C SER A 638 4.18 -34.65 4.08
N ARG A 639 4.90 -33.70 3.48
CA ARG A 639 6.32 -33.45 3.74
C ARG A 639 6.56 -32.31 4.71
N PHE A 640 5.52 -31.84 5.40
CA PHE A 640 5.57 -30.67 6.28
C PHE A 640 6.72 -30.74 7.31
N HIS A 641 6.96 -31.92 7.89
CA HIS A 641 8.05 -32.12 8.87
C HIS A 641 9.48 -31.94 8.31
N GLN A 642 9.66 -32.00 6.99
CA GLN A 642 10.94 -31.78 6.30
C GLN A 642 11.19 -30.30 5.97
N LEU A 643 10.15 -29.45 6.04
CA LEU A 643 10.23 -28.03 5.72
C LEU A 643 10.69 -27.19 6.93
N LYS A 644 11.86 -27.54 7.46
CA LYS A 644 12.51 -26.84 8.57
C LYS A 644 14.00 -26.70 8.31
N CYS A 645 14.62 -25.66 8.86
CA CYS A 645 16.06 -25.49 8.74
C CYS A 645 16.78 -26.47 9.67
N ARG A 646 17.99 -26.87 9.29
CA ARG A 646 18.85 -27.74 10.11
C ARG A 646 19.93 -26.92 10.79
N ILE A 647 20.53 -27.47 11.84
CA ILE A 647 21.65 -26.82 12.53
C ILE A 647 22.81 -26.70 11.54
N ALA A 648 23.37 -25.50 11.43
CA ALA A 648 24.48 -25.25 10.53
C ALA A 648 25.74 -25.90 11.11
N ILE A 649 26.30 -26.87 10.40
CA ILE A 649 27.50 -27.56 10.83
C ILE A 649 28.68 -26.62 10.56
N ALA A 650 29.51 -26.37 11.57
CA ALA A 650 30.75 -25.65 11.39
C ALA A 650 31.67 -26.52 10.50
N SER A 651 32.23 -25.92 9.45
CA SER A 651 33.30 -26.47 8.62
C SER A 651 34.64 -26.63 9.37
N SER A 652 34.58 -26.81 10.68
CA SER A 652 35.72 -26.94 11.58
C SER A 652 35.55 -28.12 12.52
N ILE A 653 35.24 -29.29 11.96
CA ILE A 653 35.54 -30.56 12.63
C ILE A 653 36.64 -31.27 11.83
N LYS A 654 37.88 -30.76 11.96
CA LYS A 654 39.12 -31.54 11.79
C LYS A 654 39.70 -32.15 13.10
N PRO A 655 38.96 -32.47 14.19
CA PRO A 655 39.52 -33.16 15.35
C PRO A 655 39.54 -34.68 15.18
N LEU A 656 39.09 -35.27 14.06
CA LEU A 656 39.21 -36.73 13.92
C LEU A 656 40.67 -37.16 13.75
N ASN A 657 41.48 -36.40 13.01
CA ASN A 657 42.88 -36.75 12.79
C ASN A 657 43.76 -36.52 14.04
N PHE A 658 43.46 -35.53 14.88
CA PHE A 658 44.27 -35.24 16.07
C PHE A 658 43.99 -36.22 17.22
N ILE A 659 42.73 -36.66 17.37
CA ILE A 659 42.35 -37.69 18.35
C ILE A 659 42.93 -39.04 17.94
N LEU A 660 42.89 -39.40 16.64
CA LEU A 660 43.50 -40.65 16.17
C LEU A 660 45.02 -40.68 16.41
N LEU A 661 45.71 -39.54 16.24
CA LEU A 661 47.16 -39.43 16.45
C LEU A 661 47.55 -39.48 17.93
N LEU A 662 46.71 -38.97 18.83
CA LEU A 662 46.89 -39.11 20.28
C LEU A 662 46.62 -40.54 20.76
N PHE A 663 45.64 -41.23 20.17
CA PHE A 663 45.41 -42.65 20.46
C PHE A 663 46.52 -43.55 19.91
N THR A 664 47.03 -43.32 18.70
CA THR A 664 48.15 -44.13 18.18
C THR A 664 49.46 -43.89 18.92
N THR A 665 49.75 -42.65 19.35
CA THR A 665 50.94 -42.35 20.16
C THR A 665 50.83 -42.91 21.59
N SER A 666 49.64 -42.86 22.20
CA SER A 666 49.40 -43.47 23.52
C SER A 666 49.44 -45.00 23.47
N PHE A 667 48.90 -45.61 22.40
CA PHE A 667 48.95 -47.07 22.19
C PHE A 667 50.38 -47.55 21.86
N ALA A 668 51.15 -46.77 21.10
CA ALA A 668 52.56 -47.06 20.83
C ALA A 668 53.43 -46.97 22.11
N MET A 669 53.17 -46.00 23.00
CA MET A 669 53.87 -45.94 24.30
C MET A 669 53.51 -47.12 25.22
N LEU A 670 52.26 -47.59 25.20
CA LEU A 670 51.80 -48.73 25.98
C LEU A 670 52.37 -50.09 25.52
N ILE A 671 52.78 -50.21 24.26
CA ILE A 671 53.44 -51.43 23.73
C ILE A 671 54.96 -51.38 23.96
N SER A 672 55.53 -50.21 24.26
CA SER A 672 56.97 -50.03 24.53
C SER A 672 57.38 -50.15 26.01
N ARG A 673 56.42 -50.42 26.90
CA ARG A 673 56.62 -50.83 28.29
C ARG A 673 56.20 -52.28 28.44
#